data_AF-A0A7R9IZP0-F1
#
_entry.id   AF-A0A7R9IZP0-F1
#
_cell.length_a   1.000
_cell.length_b   1.000
_cell.length_c   1.000
_cell.angle_alpha   90.00
_cell.angle_beta   90.00
_cell.angle_gamma   90.00
#
_symmetry.space_group_name_H-M   'P 1'
#
loop_
_entity.id
_entity.type
_entity.pdbx_description
1 polymer ?
#
loop_
_entity_poly.entity_id
_entity_poly.type
_entity_poly.pdbx_seq_one_letter_code
_entity_poly.pdbx_strand_id
1 'polypeptide(L)'
;MLLASMGELLNLGWSWDFIINLSESDFPINPTKSIRIAENQPGEQGRLLWDSLLLLGSPFFLGSESSNCNKCDLTNALVVLSPTAEDGEIEVRISVGLRKSFGPAHTHSIFQQVKPHNLFPFIIIIIINSFHLVAGTNNQLGEFLTANKGRNFVKSHGREVQRFVQKQGLDKTFVECDAHMWRTGDRRLPWGVQMDGGSDWVALSRPFVTYLAGVNGTRDLLLQGLITVFRYTLLPAESFFHTLLRNSQFCTTYVDNNLHVTNWKRRLGCRCQYKHVVDWCGCSPNDFKMEDWPRLQGTEGRQLFFARKFEPIVNQAVIHQLEERLYGLYPPGLPNVASYWQSVYHHADLSPPPDDSLVTLTHSLLRLASKLLSSDACSVTPSRLLEVTSYHHQDSYKGSLILYEVSVGGSSDVVKLETWVRPQQLLWGLKMNGPVKTLKTLYVSSDYDQKEQVSRNNLQSLGPFSEPVLVFQLSEGPAGASAPSLNLTVLWVDPAGQLAEVSEVHVEDVSTVNHVKPSLREPLLPGVWEVKMILNSSLVARTQFLVIPLQLVSGVEISQHQSTFLHNGPAQSFVAPEGVDYERFLASAGEKLALRRKATANSKRFGVDLQKWIDSLTNRFYKVVESCAASTRQTSLCGGVILEPCEGTVWSSLAPDPKSQICTVNNITGRMDRPYVISQFLSVGTTDKMYALAGVVFVVGDDHYIDGQVRLVKDDPYITGQVTIESTISCTCVMGPMPLGSEPDLTTTVWRLPQAQP
;
A
#
# COMPACT_ATOMS: atom_id res chain seq x y z
N MET A 1 -3.63 -15.39 13.18
CA MET A 1 -4.52 -14.25 12.92
C MET A 1 -5.99 -14.65 12.89
N LEU A 2 -6.61 -15.01 11.74
CA LEU A 2 -8.07 -15.21 11.57
C LEU A 2 -8.87 -15.78 12.75
N LEU A 3 -8.43 -16.90 13.35
CA LEU A 3 -9.14 -17.52 14.48
C LEU A 3 -9.20 -16.65 15.75
N ALA A 4 -8.20 -15.79 15.98
CA ALA A 4 -8.21 -14.82 17.08
C ALA A 4 -9.22 -13.69 16.79
N SER A 5 -9.16 -13.11 15.59
CA SER A 5 -10.11 -12.07 15.13
C SER A 5 -11.57 -12.55 15.15
N MET A 6 -11.80 -13.83 14.84
CA MET A 6 -13.10 -14.50 15.00
C MET A 6 -13.57 -14.58 16.46
N GLY A 7 -12.66 -14.86 17.40
CA GLY A 7 -12.95 -14.88 18.84
C GLY A 7 -13.20 -13.49 19.42
N GLU A 8 -12.38 -12.50 19.03
CA GLU A 8 -12.53 -11.09 19.39
C GLU A 8 -13.90 -10.55 18.94
N LEU A 9 -14.28 -10.77 17.68
CA LEU A 9 -15.57 -10.37 17.11
C LEU A 9 -16.79 -11.04 17.77
N LEU A 10 -16.63 -12.22 18.38
CA LEU A 10 -17.69 -12.82 19.20
C LEU A 10 -17.85 -12.13 20.56
N ASN A 11 -16.79 -11.50 21.08
CA ASN A 11 -16.77 -10.79 22.36
C ASN A 11 -17.25 -9.33 22.26
N LEU A 12 -17.29 -8.73 21.06
CA LEU A 12 -17.76 -7.34 20.84
C LEU A 12 -19.28 -7.12 21.09
N GLY A 13 -20.03 -8.15 21.49
CA GLY A 13 -21.48 -8.06 21.74
C GLY A 13 -22.35 -7.90 20.48
N TRP A 14 -21.76 -7.66 19.31
CA TRP A 14 -22.46 -7.42 18.06
C TRP A 14 -23.28 -8.63 17.58
N SER A 15 -24.47 -8.34 17.03
CA SER A 15 -25.38 -9.32 16.43
C SER A 15 -25.13 -9.41 14.92
N TRP A 16 -24.68 -10.56 14.44
CA TRP A 16 -24.31 -10.77 13.03
C TRP A 16 -24.57 -12.20 12.56
N ASP A 17 -24.70 -12.40 11.25
CA ASP A 17 -24.99 -13.71 10.66
C ASP A 17 -23.78 -14.38 10.02
N PHE A 18 -22.91 -13.60 9.37
CA PHE A 18 -21.75 -14.07 8.62
C PHE A 18 -20.50 -13.24 8.87
N ILE A 19 -19.35 -13.91 8.78
CA ILE A 19 -18.03 -13.35 8.48
C ILE A 19 -17.72 -13.64 7.01
N ILE A 20 -17.34 -12.64 6.23
CA ILE A 20 -16.77 -12.80 4.88
C ILE A 20 -15.31 -12.37 4.91
N ASN A 21 -14.42 -13.21 4.38
CA ASN A 21 -13.03 -12.84 4.09
C ASN A 21 -12.97 -11.96 2.84
N LEU A 22 -12.44 -10.74 2.96
CA LEU A 22 -12.05 -9.83 1.87
C LEU A 22 -10.67 -9.19 2.14
N SER A 23 -10.16 -8.47 1.15
CA SER A 23 -8.91 -7.69 1.15
C SER A 23 -9.08 -6.39 0.35
N GLU A 24 -8.12 -5.48 0.48
CA GLU A 24 -7.96 -4.26 -0.33
C GLU A 24 -8.10 -4.46 -1.86
N SER A 25 -7.88 -5.69 -2.34
CA SER A 25 -7.86 -6.05 -3.78
C SER A 25 -9.17 -6.68 -4.29
N ASP A 26 -10.21 -6.75 -3.46
CA ASP A 26 -11.47 -7.44 -3.75
C ASP A 26 -12.61 -6.43 -3.90
N PHE A 27 -13.19 -6.35 -5.09
CA PHE A 27 -14.29 -5.42 -5.37
C PHE A 27 -15.65 -6.14 -5.40
N PRO A 28 -16.74 -5.50 -4.95
CA PRO A 28 -18.08 -5.99 -5.22
C PRO A 28 -18.33 -6.01 -6.74
N ILE A 29 -19.12 -6.97 -7.22
CA ILE A 29 -19.54 -7.07 -8.64
C ILE A 29 -21.05 -7.08 -8.84
N ASN A 30 -21.82 -7.19 -7.76
CA ASN A 30 -23.26 -6.97 -7.72
C ASN A 30 -23.57 -5.84 -6.71
N PRO A 31 -24.59 -5.00 -6.94
CA PRO A 31 -24.90 -3.90 -6.03
C PRO A 31 -25.25 -4.34 -4.60
N THR A 32 -24.59 -3.73 -3.61
CA THR A 32 -24.77 -3.99 -2.17
C THR A 32 -25.42 -2.79 -1.47
N LYS A 33 -26.51 -3.01 -0.71
CA LYS A 33 -27.20 -1.96 0.08
C LYS A 33 -27.08 -2.17 1.60
N SER A 34 -26.56 -3.30 2.07
CA SER A 34 -26.52 -3.67 3.49
C SER A 34 -25.16 -4.18 4.00
N ILE A 35 -24.05 -3.60 3.53
CA ILE A 35 -22.76 -3.73 4.23
C ILE A 35 -22.70 -2.59 5.24
N ARG A 36 -23.11 -2.86 6.49
CA ARG A 36 -22.83 -2.00 7.64
C ARG A 36 -21.69 -2.64 8.43
N ILE A 37 -20.52 -1.97 8.49
CA ILE A 37 -19.67 -2.11 9.68
C ILE A 37 -20.48 -1.58 10.87
N ALA A 38 -20.32 -2.19 12.03
CA ALA A 38 -21.31 -2.14 13.10
C ALA A 38 -21.60 -0.72 13.62
N GLU A 39 -22.85 -0.29 13.47
CA GLU A 39 -23.43 0.74 14.33
C GLU A 39 -24.00 0.05 15.58
N ASN A 40 -23.84 0.68 16.75
CA ASN A 40 -24.56 0.28 17.96
C ASN A 40 -26.07 0.53 17.79
N GLN A 41 -26.89 -0.02 18.70
CA GLN A 41 -28.34 0.07 18.61
C GLN A 41 -28.84 1.52 18.64
N PRO A 42 -29.98 1.84 17.97
CA PRO A 42 -30.51 3.20 17.91
C PRO A 42 -30.99 3.68 19.29
N GLY A 43 -30.10 4.37 19.99
CA GLY A 43 -30.29 4.89 21.34
C GLY A 43 -29.09 5.71 21.85
N GLU A 44 -27.87 5.37 21.43
CA GLU A 44 -26.64 6.08 21.78
C GLU A 44 -26.02 6.77 20.55
N GLN A 45 -25.48 7.99 20.72
CA GLN A 45 -24.80 8.73 19.64
C GLN A 45 -23.35 8.26 19.42
N GLY A 46 -23.18 7.00 19.02
CA GLY A 46 -21.88 6.45 18.63
C GLY A 46 -21.37 7.07 17.33
N ARG A 47 -20.33 7.92 17.41
CA ARG A 47 -19.59 8.40 16.22
C ARG A 47 -18.59 7.35 15.74
N LEU A 48 -18.57 7.12 14.42
CA LEU A 48 -17.44 6.71 13.57
C LEU A 48 -16.51 5.58 14.08
N LEU A 49 -16.54 4.45 13.36
CA LEU A 49 -15.42 3.50 13.31
C LEU A 49 -15.39 2.73 11.97
N TRP A 50 -15.18 3.44 10.86
CA TRP A 50 -14.89 2.84 9.54
C TRP A 50 -13.39 2.86 9.19
N ASP A 51 -12.62 3.74 9.84
CA ASP A 51 -11.45 4.37 9.22
C ASP A 51 -10.10 3.66 9.49
N SER A 52 -10.12 2.51 10.16
CA SER A 52 -8.91 1.68 10.31
C SER A 52 -8.63 0.80 9.10
N LEU A 53 -9.65 0.41 8.31
CA LEU A 53 -9.51 -0.67 7.32
C LEU A 53 -9.15 -0.23 5.89
N LEU A 54 -9.01 1.07 5.65
CA LEU A 54 -8.38 1.62 4.44
C LEU A 54 -7.07 2.39 4.72
N LEU A 55 -6.68 2.53 6.00
CA LEU A 55 -5.49 3.31 6.41
C LEU A 55 -4.55 2.60 7.38
N LEU A 56 -4.73 1.30 7.68
CA LEU A 56 -3.75 0.49 8.42
C LEU A 56 -2.42 0.20 7.66
N GLY A 57 -2.11 1.01 6.64
CA GLY A 57 -0.77 1.17 6.08
C GLY A 57 0.05 2.30 6.73
N SER A 58 -0.53 3.13 7.61
CA SER A 58 0.15 4.31 8.18
C SER A 58 -0.08 4.44 9.71
N PRO A 59 0.97 4.62 10.53
CA PRO A 59 0.82 4.75 11.98
C PRO A 59 0.46 6.18 12.42
N PHE A 60 -0.72 6.37 13.01
CA PHE A 60 -1.04 7.58 13.76
C PHE A 60 -0.44 7.52 15.17
N PHE A 61 0.30 8.56 15.56
CA PHE A 61 0.69 8.82 16.95
C PHE A 61 0.37 10.27 17.32
N LEU A 62 -0.30 10.46 18.47
CA LEU A 62 -0.43 11.75 19.11
C LEU A 62 0.92 12.10 19.76
N GLY A 63 1.46 13.28 19.43
CA GLY A 63 2.73 13.75 19.97
C GLY A 63 2.57 14.41 21.34
N SER A 64 3.40 14.03 22.30
CA SER A 64 3.79 14.88 23.42
C SER A 64 5.28 14.72 23.69
N GLU A 65 5.99 15.84 23.78
CA GLU A 65 7.43 15.84 24.04
C GLU A 65 7.69 15.67 25.54
N SER A 66 8.30 14.55 25.93
CA SER A 66 9.06 14.48 27.18
C SER A 66 10.23 13.52 27.01
N SER A 67 11.42 13.97 27.45
CA SER A 67 12.63 13.17 27.45
C SER A 67 12.74 12.34 28.73
N ASN A 68 13.39 11.18 28.63
CA ASN A 68 13.69 10.23 29.72
C ASN A 68 12.52 9.39 30.25
N CYS A 69 11.98 8.51 29.39
CA CYS A 69 11.47 7.22 29.84
C CYS A 69 11.93 6.10 28.89
N ASN A 70 12.22 4.91 29.43
CA ASN A 70 12.63 3.76 28.61
C ASN A 70 11.44 3.28 27.76
N LYS A 71 11.66 3.10 26.45
CA LYS A 71 10.60 2.76 25.50
C LYS A 71 9.99 1.39 25.81
N CYS A 72 8.70 1.36 26.11
CA CYS A 72 7.91 0.13 26.11
C CYS A 72 7.60 -0.30 24.67
N ASP A 73 7.72 -1.59 24.39
CA ASP A 73 7.32 -2.20 23.12
C ASP A 73 5.77 -2.34 23.09
N LEU A 74 5.13 -1.77 22.07
CA LEU A 74 3.67 -1.72 21.89
C LEU A 74 3.23 -2.52 20.65
N THR A 75 3.85 -3.68 20.42
CA THR A 75 3.53 -4.59 19.30
C THR A 75 2.13 -5.23 19.36
N ASN A 76 1.40 -5.13 20.48
CA ASN A 76 -0.02 -5.52 20.57
C ASN A 76 -0.76 -4.60 21.56
N ALA A 77 -1.49 -3.59 21.07
CA ALA A 77 -2.32 -2.70 21.89
C ALA A 77 -3.70 -2.49 21.26
N LEU A 78 -4.75 -3.00 21.92
CA LEU A 78 -6.14 -2.66 21.60
C LEU A 78 -6.50 -1.36 22.32
N VAL A 79 -6.55 -0.24 21.59
CA VAL A 79 -6.98 1.05 22.15
C VAL A 79 -8.50 1.09 22.22
N VAL A 80 -9.06 0.85 23.39
CA VAL A 80 -10.50 1.01 23.66
C VAL A 80 -10.75 2.42 24.20
N LEU A 81 -11.39 3.27 23.40
CA LEU A 81 -11.90 4.56 23.84
C LEU A 81 -13.32 4.40 24.35
N SER A 82 -13.47 4.31 25.68
CA SER A 82 -14.78 4.26 26.34
C SER A 82 -15.09 5.59 27.03
N PRO A 83 -16.09 6.36 26.57
CA PRO A 83 -16.60 7.50 27.34
C PRO A 83 -17.43 6.98 28.52
N THR A 84 -16.97 7.22 29.75
CA THR A 84 -17.77 7.00 30.96
C THR A 84 -18.49 8.28 31.33
N ALA A 85 -19.80 8.31 31.13
CA ALA A 85 -20.66 9.43 31.50
C ALA A 85 -21.36 9.16 32.84
N GLU A 86 -20.72 9.58 33.94
CA GLU A 86 -21.40 9.85 35.21
C GLU A 86 -21.25 11.35 35.50
N ASP A 87 -22.35 12.00 35.88
CA ASP A 87 -22.46 13.42 36.32
C ASP A 87 -21.84 14.52 35.43
N GLY A 88 -21.73 14.29 34.12
CA GLY A 88 -21.73 15.34 33.09
C GLY A 88 -20.37 15.87 32.63
N GLU A 89 -19.27 15.50 33.29
CA GLU A 89 -17.92 15.68 32.73
C GLU A 89 -17.50 14.45 31.91
N ILE A 90 -16.68 14.67 30.88
CA ILE A 90 -16.20 13.60 29.98
C ILE A 90 -14.81 13.13 30.44
N GLU A 91 -14.77 12.18 31.37
CA GLU A 91 -13.50 11.54 31.74
C GLU A 91 -13.08 10.52 30.67
N VAL A 92 -11.99 10.82 29.94
CA VAL A 92 -11.43 9.92 28.92
C VAL A 92 -10.44 8.93 29.57
N ARG A 93 -10.95 7.80 30.08
CA ARG A 93 -10.11 6.75 30.69
C ARG A 93 -9.41 5.87 29.67
N ILE A 94 -8.11 6.11 29.45
CA ILE A 94 -7.23 5.25 28.64
C ILE A 94 -6.83 4.01 29.43
N SER A 95 -7.55 2.90 29.25
CA SER A 95 -7.28 1.64 29.94
C SER A 95 -6.28 0.74 29.20
N VAL A 96 -4.98 0.91 29.47
CA VAL A 96 -3.91 0.07 28.87
C VAL A 96 -3.79 -1.28 29.58
N GLY A 97 -4.40 -2.32 29.01
CA GLY A 97 -4.40 -3.69 29.53
C GLY A 97 -3.07 -4.43 29.42
N LEU A 98 -2.04 -4.03 30.18
CA LEU A 98 -0.72 -4.68 30.20
C LEU A 98 -0.74 -6.08 30.83
N ARG A 99 -1.02 -7.11 30.02
CA ARG A 99 -0.97 -8.50 30.48
C ARG A 99 0.48 -9.02 30.50
N LYS A 100 1.16 -8.89 31.64
CA LYS A 100 2.51 -9.46 31.91
C LYS A 100 2.51 -10.98 31.78
N SER A 101 2.78 -11.50 30.59
CA SER A 101 3.09 -12.92 30.37
C SER A 101 4.56 -13.20 30.71
N PHE A 102 4.82 -13.67 31.93
CA PHE A 102 6.14 -14.21 32.28
C PHE A 102 6.36 -15.55 31.56
N GLY A 103 7.10 -15.50 30.45
CA GLY A 103 7.56 -16.66 29.68
C GLY A 103 8.78 -16.25 28.84
N PRO A 104 9.70 -17.18 28.51
CA PRO A 104 10.92 -16.86 27.78
C PRO A 104 10.60 -16.35 26.37
N ALA A 105 11.44 -15.42 25.89
CA ALA A 105 11.18 -14.61 24.71
C ALA A 105 10.81 -15.42 23.45
N HIS A 106 9.63 -15.14 22.89
CA HIS A 106 9.23 -15.55 21.55
C HIS A 106 9.09 -14.34 20.64
N THR A 107 10.00 -14.24 19.68
CA THR A 107 9.89 -13.35 18.51
C THR A 107 8.68 -13.75 17.67
N HIS A 108 7.59 -12.99 17.77
CA HIS A 108 6.30 -13.37 17.16
C HIS A 108 5.46 -12.19 16.60
N SER A 109 6.12 -11.12 16.14
CA SER A 109 5.49 -10.09 15.29
C SER A 109 6.44 -9.34 14.34
N ILE A 110 7.74 -9.64 14.34
CA ILE A 110 8.72 -9.01 13.44
C ILE A 110 8.78 -9.80 12.12
N PHE A 111 9.07 -9.10 11.02
CA PHE A 111 9.19 -9.57 9.63
C PHE A 111 7.88 -9.75 8.84
N GLN A 112 7.18 -8.64 8.56
CA GLN A 112 6.33 -8.49 7.36
C GLN A 112 7.14 -8.05 6.11
N GLN A 113 8.46 -8.24 6.11
CA GLN A 113 9.35 -7.67 5.10
C GLN A 113 9.55 -8.61 3.90
N VAL A 114 9.86 -8.03 2.73
CA VAL A 114 10.01 -8.71 1.43
C VAL A 114 8.68 -9.19 0.79
N LYS A 115 7.70 -8.28 0.62
CA LYS A 115 7.08 -7.98 -0.71
C LYS A 115 6.05 -6.84 -0.69
N PRO A 116 6.01 -5.93 -1.69
CA PRO A 116 5.07 -4.79 -1.69
C PRO A 116 3.59 -5.06 -2.03
N HIS A 117 3.19 -6.27 -2.46
CA HIS A 117 1.89 -6.50 -3.14
C HIS A 117 1.08 -7.71 -2.65
N ASN A 118 1.43 -8.30 -1.51
CA ASN A 118 0.69 -9.37 -0.84
C ASN A 118 0.84 -9.25 0.69
N LEU A 119 0.65 -8.03 1.25
CA LEU A 119 0.17 -7.95 2.62
C LEU A 119 -1.21 -8.62 2.68
N PHE A 120 -1.54 -9.22 3.82
CA PHE A 120 -2.84 -9.86 4.04
C PHE A 120 -3.65 -9.12 5.12
N PRO A 121 -4.14 -7.89 4.85
CA PRO A 121 -5.21 -7.31 5.65
C PRO A 121 -6.50 -8.08 5.33
N PHE A 122 -6.77 -9.13 6.09
CA PHE A 122 -8.04 -9.86 6.04
C PHE A 122 -9.15 -8.96 6.61
N ILE A 123 -9.82 -8.23 5.74
CA ILE A 123 -11.02 -7.45 6.05
C ILE A 123 -12.15 -8.45 6.33
N ILE A 124 -12.57 -8.53 7.59
CA ILE A 124 -13.74 -9.31 8.00
C ILE A 124 -14.98 -8.45 7.77
N ILE A 125 -15.73 -8.70 6.70
CA ILE A 125 -17.08 -8.12 6.58
C ILE A 125 -18.04 -8.89 7.46
N ILE A 126 -18.75 -8.11 8.27
CA ILE A 126 -19.75 -8.54 9.25
C ILE A 126 -21.10 -8.11 8.70
N ILE A 127 -22.05 -9.04 8.55
CA ILE A 127 -23.42 -8.66 8.13
C ILE A 127 -24.35 -8.75 9.33
N ILE A 128 -24.81 -7.57 9.74
CA ILE A 128 -25.81 -7.34 10.79
C ILE A 128 -27.20 -7.30 10.16
N ASN A 129 -28.12 -8.13 10.64
CA ASN A 129 -29.50 -8.18 10.15
C ASN A 129 -30.42 -7.29 11.02
N SER A 130 -30.50 -6.00 10.70
CA SER A 130 -31.47 -5.07 11.28
C SER A 130 -32.77 -5.01 10.46
N PHE A 131 -33.91 -5.15 11.14
CA PHE A 131 -35.25 -5.23 10.55
C PHE A 131 -35.80 -3.85 10.15
N HIS A 132 -35.17 -3.16 9.19
CA HIS A 132 -35.74 -1.96 8.56
C HIS A 132 -35.52 -1.93 7.04
N LEU A 133 -36.46 -2.56 6.32
CA LEU A 133 -36.54 -2.51 4.86
C LEU A 133 -37.07 -1.14 4.39
N VAL A 134 -36.17 -0.18 4.15
CA VAL A 134 -36.49 0.97 3.29
C VAL A 134 -36.52 0.48 1.84
N ALA A 135 -37.74 0.32 1.33
CA ALA A 135 -38.00 -0.17 -0.02
C ALA A 135 -37.27 0.67 -1.09
N GLY A 136 -36.62 -0.01 -2.03
CA GLY A 136 -35.79 0.58 -3.07
C GLY A 136 -34.78 -0.46 -3.53
N THR A 137 -34.73 -0.69 -4.84
CA THR A 137 -34.15 -1.88 -5.48
C THR A 137 -32.65 -2.09 -5.20
N ASN A 138 -32.20 -3.32 -5.48
CA ASN A 138 -30.80 -3.78 -5.41
C ASN A 138 -30.17 -3.90 -4.00
N ASN A 139 -30.57 -4.93 -3.23
CA ASN A 139 -29.83 -5.43 -2.07
C ASN A 139 -29.45 -6.93 -2.17
N GLN A 140 -28.95 -7.35 -3.33
CA GLN A 140 -28.84 -8.77 -3.70
C GLN A 140 -27.98 -9.61 -2.73
N LEU A 141 -26.87 -9.07 -2.22
CA LEU A 141 -26.00 -9.78 -1.26
C LEU A 141 -26.69 -10.00 0.10
N GLY A 142 -27.37 -8.99 0.62
CA GLY A 142 -28.08 -9.07 1.89
C GLY A 142 -29.27 -10.01 1.82
N GLU A 143 -30.06 -9.92 0.75
CA GLU A 143 -31.16 -10.83 0.46
C GLU A 143 -30.68 -12.28 0.34
N PHE A 144 -29.60 -12.52 -0.42
CA PHE A 144 -29.02 -13.85 -0.60
C PHE A 144 -28.51 -14.46 0.71
N LEU A 145 -27.77 -13.71 1.52
CA LEU A 145 -27.22 -14.23 2.79
C LEU A 145 -28.30 -14.40 3.86
N THR A 146 -29.28 -13.49 3.96
CA THR A 146 -30.44 -13.68 4.85
C THR A 146 -31.28 -14.91 4.47
N ALA A 147 -31.44 -15.20 3.17
CA ALA A 147 -32.09 -16.44 2.71
C ALA A 147 -31.26 -17.72 2.98
N ASN A 148 -29.96 -17.60 3.27
CA ASN A 148 -29.04 -18.73 3.47
C ASN A 148 -28.39 -18.77 4.86
N LYS A 149 -28.97 -18.10 5.87
CA LYS A 149 -28.48 -18.08 7.26
C LYS A 149 -28.08 -19.48 7.76
N GLY A 150 -26.92 -19.57 8.40
CA GLY A 150 -26.35 -20.82 8.92
C GLY A 150 -25.63 -21.71 7.89
N ARG A 151 -25.64 -21.37 6.59
CA ARG A 151 -24.79 -22.01 5.58
C ARG A 151 -23.32 -21.60 5.74
N ASN A 152 -22.41 -22.36 5.15
CA ASN A 152 -20.99 -22.03 5.09
C ASN A 152 -20.48 -22.15 3.65
N PHE A 153 -20.02 -21.03 3.10
CA PHE A 153 -19.66 -20.82 1.70
C PHE A 153 -18.15 -20.93 1.53
N VAL A 154 -17.69 -22.09 1.04
CA VAL A 154 -16.27 -22.37 0.78
C VAL A 154 -16.14 -23.02 -0.59
N LYS A 155 -15.14 -22.65 -1.39
CA LYS A 155 -14.95 -23.24 -2.72
C LYS A 155 -13.88 -24.31 -2.71
N SER A 156 -14.25 -25.55 -3.07
CA SER A 156 -13.33 -26.67 -3.21
C SER A 156 -12.55 -26.62 -4.53
N HIS A 157 -11.39 -27.29 -4.56
CA HIS A 157 -10.51 -27.44 -5.71
C HIS A 157 -11.15 -28.25 -6.86
N GLY A 158 -12.24 -28.98 -6.61
CA GLY A 158 -13.07 -29.63 -7.65
C GLY A 158 -12.32 -30.65 -8.52
N ARG A 159 -11.37 -31.39 -7.94
CA ARG A 159 -10.45 -32.31 -8.63
C ARG A 159 -10.17 -33.54 -7.75
N GLU A 160 -9.26 -34.40 -8.18
CA GLU A 160 -8.68 -35.47 -7.36
C GLU A 160 -8.00 -34.92 -6.09
N VAL A 161 -8.39 -35.43 -4.91
CA VAL A 161 -7.91 -34.97 -3.59
C VAL A 161 -6.43 -35.27 -3.37
N GLN A 162 -5.94 -36.44 -3.78
CA GLN A 162 -4.52 -36.80 -3.62
C GLN A 162 -3.58 -35.83 -4.36
N ARG A 163 -4.01 -35.37 -5.54
CA ARG A 163 -3.28 -34.40 -6.35
C ARG A 163 -3.40 -32.96 -5.83
N PHE A 164 -4.41 -32.66 -5.00
CA PHE A 164 -4.50 -31.42 -4.25
C PHE A 164 -3.53 -31.45 -3.06
N VAL A 165 -3.59 -32.50 -2.22
CA VAL A 165 -2.68 -32.74 -1.08
C VAL A 165 -1.21 -32.54 -1.47
N GLN A 166 -0.77 -33.20 -2.55
CA GLN A 166 0.61 -33.12 -3.05
C GLN A 166 1.00 -31.75 -3.62
N LYS A 167 0.03 -30.93 -4.07
CA LYS A 167 0.31 -29.61 -4.68
C LYS A 167 0.32 -28.46 -3.67
N GLN A 168 -0.50 -28.56 -2.64
CA GLN A 168 -0.49 -27.65 -1.50
C GLN A 168 0.65 -27.98 -0.51
N GLY A 169 1.25 -29.18 -0.62
CA GLY A 169 2.22 -29.67 0.37
C GLY A 169 1.58 -30.06 1.70
N LEU A 170 0.31 -30.49 1.70
CA LEU A 170 -0.36 -30.94 2.94
C LEU A 170 0.31 -32.20 3.53
N ASP A 171 1.00 -32.98 2.71
CA ASP A 171 1.85 -34.11 3.10
C ASP A 171 3.25 -33.69 3.60
N LYS A 172 3.53 -32.38 3.72
CA LYS A 172 4.78 -31.80 4.24
C LYS A 172 4.52 -31.03 5.54
N THR A 173 5.55 -30.92 6.36
CA THR A 173 5.60 -30.06 7.55
C THR A 173 6.26 -28.73 7.18
N PHE A 174 5.64 -27.62 7.57
CA PHE A 174 6.20 -26.28 7.44
C PHE A 174 6.31 -25.58 8.79
N VAL A 175 7.26 -24.65 8.93
CA VAL A 175 7.44 -23.79 10.10
C VAL A 175 7.65 -22.35 9.62
N GLU A 176 6.88 -21.42 10.17
CA GLU A 176 7.03 -19.98 9.95
C GLU A 176 8.09 -19.43 10.92
N CYS A 177 9.20 -18.90 10.40
CA CYS A 177 10.28 -18.33 11.19
C CYS A 177 11.12 -17.37 10.33
N ASP A 178 11.55 -16.22 10.87
CA ASP A 178 12.39 -15.22 10.19
C ASP A 178 11.87 -14.83 8.80
N ALA A 179 10.62 -14.34 8.74
CA ALA A 179 9.84 -14.03 7.52
C ALA A 179 9.49 -15.22 6.61
N HIS A 180 10.05 -16.41 6.86
CA HIS A 180 10.13 -17.48 5.87
C HIS A 180 9.35 -18.75 6.30
N MET A 181 8.71 -19.40 5.33
CA MET A 181 7.98 -20.65 5.50
C MET A 181 8.86 -21.84 5.12
N TRP A 182 9.65 -22.29 6.09
CA TRP A 182 10.61 -23.39 5.98
C TRP A 182 9.93 -24.75 5.88
N ARG A 183 10.33 -25.60 4.93
CA ARG A 183 9.78 -26.95 4.76
C ARG A 183 10.66 -27.99 5.47
N THR A 184 10.29 -28.33 6.70
CA THR A 184 11.12 -29.13 7.62
C THR A 184 11.08 -30.65 7.38
N GLY A 185 10.11 -31.17 6.62
CA GLY A 185 10.10 -32.60 6.23
C GLY A 185 8.77 -33.10 5.68
N ASP A 186 8.69 -34.41 5.47
CA ASP A 186 7.43 -35.12 5.14
C ASP A 186 6.62 -35.43 6.41
N ARG A 187 5.29 -35.59 6.26
CA ARG A 187 4.39 -36.06 7.32
C ARG A 187 3.28 -36.94 6.78
N ARG A 188 2.63 -37.69 7.68
CA ARG A 188 1.38 -38.42 7.37
C ARG A 188 0.20 -37.60 7.86
N LEU A 189 -0.83 -37.46 7.02
CA LEU A 189 -2.09 -36.82 7.39
C LEU A 189 -2.92 -37.75 8.30
N PRO A 190 -3.76 -37.22 9.20
CA PRO A 190 -4.55 -38.01 10.14
C PRO A 190 -5.54 -38.94 9.42
N TRP A 191 -5.62 -40.18 9.88
CA TRP A 191 -6.57 -41.17 9.37
C TRP A 191 -8.00 -40.89 9.86
N GLY A 192 -9.00 -41.28 9.06
CA GLY A 192 -10.42 -41.06 9.37
C GLY A 192 -10.95 -39.66 9.10
N VAL A 193 -10.12 -38.72 8.63
CA VAL A 193 -10.50 -37.34 8.30
C VAL A 193 -10.50 -37.13 6.78
N GLN A 194 -11.62 -36.68 6.22
CA GLN A 194 -11.72 -36.26 4.82
C GLN A 194 -11.05 -34.91 4.61
N MET A 195 -9.90 -34.88 3.94
CA MET A 195 -9.24 -33.65 3.53
C MET A 195 -9.99 -33.00 2.35
N ASP A 196 -10.23 -31.69 2.44
CA ASP A 196 -10.81 -30.84 1.38
C ASP A 196 -10.14 -29.45 1.44
N GLY A 197 -10.28 -28.66 0.38
CA GLY A 197 -9.67 -27.34 0.29
C GLY A 197 -9.83 -26.70 -1.10
N GLY A 198 -9.37 -25.46 -1.24
CA GLY A 198 -9.44 -24.68 -2.47
C GLY A 198 -9.22 -23.21 -2.18
N SER A 199 -10.29 -22.42 -2.18
CA SER A 199 -10.24 -20.98 -1.90
C SER A 199 -10.13 -20.68 -0.41
N ASP A 200 -9.16 -19.84 -0.03
CA ASP A 200 -9.05 -19.14 1.26
C ASP A 200 -10.11 -18.02 1.44
N TRP A 201 -10.60 -17.45 0.34
CA TRP A 201 -11.81 -16.59 0.32
C TRP A 201 -13.02 -17.47 0.66
N VAL A 202 -13.74 -17.09 1.72
CA VAL A 202 -14.84 -17.85 2.35
C VAL A 202 -15.88 -16.90 2.95
N ALA A 203 -17.12 -17.35 3.09
CA ALA A 203 -18.12 -16.73 3.97
C ALA A 203 -18.66 -17.76 4.97
N LEU A 204 -18.40 -17.54 6.25
CA LEU A 204 -18.68 -18.46 7.36
C LEU A 204 -19.80 -17.92 8.25
N SER A 205 -20.75 -18.75 8.65
CA SER A 205 -21.87 -18.34 9.50
C SER A 205 -21.50 -18.33 10.98
N ARG A 206 -22.12 -17.42 11.75
CA ARG A 206 -21.86 -17.24 13.19
C ARG A 206 -21.87 -18.55 14.01
N PRO A 207 -22.79 -19.51 13.83
CA PRO A 207 -22.75 -20.78 14.56
C PRO A 207 -21.47 -21.61 14.34
N PHE A 208 -20.94 -21.63 13.12
CA PHE A 208 -19.67 -22.31 12.82
C PHE A 208 -18.47 -21.54 13.38
N VAL A 209 -18.53 -20.20 13.38
CA VAL A 209 -17.49 -19.36 13.99
C VAL A 209 -17.47 -19.48 15.53
N THR A 210 -18.63 -19.57 16.19
CA THR A 210 -18.72 -19.82 17.65
C THR A 210 -18.10 -21.18 18.02
N TYR A 211 -18.25 -22.19 17.16
CA TYR A 211 -17.58 -23.49 17.30
C TYR A 211 -16.06 -23.38 17.10
N LEU A 212 -15.61 -22.72 16.02
CA LEU A 212 -14.20 -22.47 15.73
C LEU A 212 -13.46 -21.75 16.86
N ALA A 213 -14.08 -20.73 17.46
CA ALA A 213 -13.51 -19.94 18.53
C ALA A 213 -13.58 -20.61 19.92
N GLY A 214 -14.25 -21.77 20.04
CA GLY A 214 -14.30 -22.55 21.29
C GLY A 214 -15.01 -21.87 22.46
N VAL A 215 -15.79 -20.81 22.23
CA VAL A 215 -16.40 -19.94 23.26
C VAL A 215 -17.24 -20.71 24.28
N ASN A 216 -17.87 -21.81 23.87
CA ASN A 216 -18.70 -22.65 24.75
C ASN A 216 -17.89 -23.70 25.54
N GLY A 217 -16.55 -23.61 25.59
CA GLY A 217 -15.67 -24.53 26.33
C GLY A 217 -15.56 -25.95 25.76
N THR A 218 -16.18 -26.21 24.61
CA THR A 218 -16.22 -27.53 23.96
C THR A 218 -14.84 -28.00 23.50
N ARG A 219 -14.27 -28.97 24.22
CA ARG A 219 -13.01 -29.66 23.88
C ARG A 219 -13.19 -30.66 22.73
N ASP A 220 -13.53 -30.16 21.56
CA ASP A 220 -13.65 -30.97 20.34
C ASP A 220 -12.26 -31.46 19.88
N LEU A 221 -12.08 -32.78 19.83
CA LEU A 221 -10.81 -33.42 19.48
C LEU A 221 -10.46 -33.29 17.99
N LEU A 222 -11.45 -33.20 17.09
CA LEU A 222 -11.23 -32.95 15.68
C LEU A 222 -10.72 -31.51 15.48
N LEU A 223 -11.36 -30.53 16.12
CA LEU A 223 -10.94 -29.13 16.07
C LEU A 223 -9.52 -28.95 16.62
N GLN A 224 -9.23 -29.51 17.80
CA GLN A 224 -7.89 -29.44 18.42
C GLN A 224 -6.81 -30.16 17.59
N GLY A 225 -7.13 -31.34 17.06
CA GLY A 225 -6.24 -32.09 16.16
C GLY A 225 -5.95 -31.33 14.86
N LEU A 226 -6.98 -30.77 14.23
CA LEU A 226 -6.83 -29.98 13.01
C LEU A 226 -6.07 -28.68 13.24
N ILE A 227 -6.32 -27.94 14.34
CA ILE A 227 -5.51 -26.76 14.70
C ILE A 227 -4.02 -27.15 14.85
N THR A 228 -3.74 -28.30 15.46
CA THR A 228 -2.36 -28.80 15.64
C THR A 228 -1.70 -29.14 14.30
N VAL A 229 -2.41 -29.79 13.37
CA VAL A 229 -1.91 -30.08 12.01
C VAL A 229 -1.71 -28.80 11.21
N PHE A 230 -2.71 -27.91 11.20
CA PHE A 230 -2.73 -26.70 10.38
C PHE A 230 -1.79 -25.60 10.86
N ARG A 231 -1.36 -25.61 12.14
CA ARG A 231 -0.26 -24.77 12.64
C ARG A 231 1.07 -25.00 11.89
N TYR A 232 1.30 -26.20 11.38
CA TYR A 232 2.54 -26.58 10.68
C TYR A 232 2.30 -26.90 9.19
N THR A 233 1.44 -26.12 8.54
CA THR A 233 0.95 -26.35 7.17
C THR A 233 1.08 -25.09 6.33
N LEU A 234 1.54 -25.25 5.08
CA LEU A 234 1.55 -24.16 4.10
C LEU A 234 0.12 -23.81 3.64
N LEU A 235 -0.15 -22.51 3.47
CA LEU A 235 -1.45 -21.95 3.03
C LEU A 235 -2.64 -22.55 3.83
N PRO A 236 -2.61 -22.50 5.17
CA PRO A 236 -3.55 -23.27 5.99
C PRO A 236 -5.01 -22.84 5.80
N ALA A 237 -5.27 -21.57 5.48
CA ALA A 237 -6.60 -21.05 5.18
C ALA A 237 -7.23 -21.67 3.92
N GLU A 238 -6.44 -22.14 2.95
CA GLU A 238 -6.94 -22.79 1.73
C GLU A 238 -7.50 -24.21 1.98
N SER A 239 -7.42 -24.77 3.20
CA SER A 239 -7.94 -26.13 3.47
C SER A 239 -8.41 -26.42 4.90
N PHE A 240 -8.01 -25.64 5.91
CA PHE A 240 -8.46 -25.83 7.30
C PHE A 240 -9.99 -25.75 7.44
N PHE A 241 -10.61 -24.69 6.92
CA PHE A 241 -12.06 -24.46 7.06
C PHE A 241 -12.86 -25.53 6.30
N HIS A 242 -12.45 -25.90 5.10
CA HIS A 242 -13.11 -26.91 4.27
C HIS A 242 -13.02 -28.28 4.93
N THR A 243 -11.82 -28.67 5.40
CA THR A 243 -11.61 -29.95 6.11
C THR A 243 -12.41 -30.00 7.41
N LEU A 244 -12.43 -28.93 8.21
CA LEU A 244 -13.24 -28.90 9.44
C LEU A 244 -14.75 -28.95 9.14
N LEU A 245 -15.25 -28.22 8.14
CA LEU A 245 -16.65 -28.28 7.73
C LEU A 245 -17.05 -29.68 7.29
N ARG A 246 -16.23 -30.38 6.49
CA ARG A 246 -16.53 -31.73 5.99
C ARG A 246 -16.68 -32.78 7.11
N ASN A 247 -15.93 -32.64 8.20
CA ASN A 247 -15.80 -33.68 9.23
C ASN A 247 -16.51 -33.36 10.56
N SER A 248 -16.96 -32.11 10.77
CA SER A 248 -17.70 -31.69 11.97
C SER A 248 -19.22 -31.78 11.79
N GLN A 249 -19.98 -31.52 12.86
CA GLN A 249 -21.45 -31.42 12.84
C GLN A 249 -22.02 -30.41 11.82
N PHE A 250 -21.18 -29.53 11.26
CA PHE A 250 -21.56 -28.53 10.27
C PHE A 250 -21.50 -29.03 8.82
N CYS A 251 -21.20 -30.31 8.57
CA CYS A 251 -21.04 -30.87 7.22
C CYS A 251 -22.26 -30.70 6.30
N THR A 252 -23.47 -30.64 6.85
CA THR A 252 -24.72 -30.38 6.11
C THR A 252 -24.93 -28.91 5.75
N THR A 253 -24.16 -27.99 6.33
CA THR A 253 -24.22 -26.53 6.08
C THR A 253 -23.33 -26.08 4.93
N TYR A 254 -22.37 -26.93 4.51
CA TYR A 254 -21.39 -26.68 3.46
C TYR A 254 -22.05 -26.36 2.11
N VAL A 255 -21.54 -25.32 1.42
CA VAL A 255 -21.91 -24.94 0.05
C VAL A 255 -20.64 -24.74 -0.77
N ASP A 256 -20.51 -25.44 -1.92
CA ASP A 256 -19.33 -25.37 -2.81
C ASP A 256 -19.31 -24.09 -3.69
N ASN A 257 -19.37 -22.94 -3.03
CA ASN A 257 -19.31 -21.61 -3.58
C ASN A 257 -18.70 -20.69 -2.53
N ASN A 258 -17.70 -19.86 -2.90
CA ASN A 258 -17.06 -18.87 -2.03
C ASN A 258 -17.57 -17.44 -2.26
N LEU A 259 -18.57 -17.25 -3.13
CA LEU A 259 -19.12 -15.96 -3.54
C LEU A 259 -18.15 -15.07 -4.36
N HIS A 260 -17.01 -15.60 -4.81
CA HIS A 260 -15.93 -14.84 -5.43
C HIS A 260 -15.61 -15.26 -6.88
N VAL A 261 -15.21 -14.29 -7.70
CA VAL A 261 -14.60 -14.48 -9.03
C VAL A 261 -13.10 -14.24 -8.94
N THR A 262 -12.26 -15.20 -9.34
CA THR A 262 -10.79 -15.07 -9.26
C THR A 262 -10.13 -15.12 -10.64
N ASN A 263 -9.37 -14.09 -11.02
CA ASN A 263 -8.80 -13.93 -12.37
C ASN A 263 -7.54 -14.80 -12.63
N TRP A 264 -7.69 -16.12 -12.61
CA TRP A 264 -6.58 -17.08 -12.81
C TRP A 264 -6.07 -17.17 -14.26
N LYS A 265 -5.14 -16.31 -14.68
CA LYS A 265 -4.39 -16.45 -15.96
C LYS A 265 -3.08 -17.24 -15.75
N ARG A 266 -3.18 -18.58 -15.63
CA ARG A 266 -2.06 -19.46 -15.18
C ARG A 266 -0.72 -19.35 -15.96
N ARG A 267 -0.71 -18.92 -17.23
CA ARG A 267 0.53 -18.66 -18.01
C ARG A 267 1.38 -17.52 -17.41
N LEU A 268 0.74 -16.60 -16.68
CA LEU A 268 1.35 -15.44 -16.05
C LEU A 268 1.47 -15.63 -14.52
N GLY A 269 0.37 -15.91 -13.83
CA GLY A 269 0.35 -15.96 -12.35
C GLY A 269 1.09 -17.11 -11.66
N CYS A 270 1.51 -18.16 -12.38
CA CYS A 270 2.22 -19.33 -11.83
C CYS A 270 3.71 -19.34 -12.23
N ARG A 271 4.51 -18.40 -11.68
CA ARG A 271 5.95 -18.27 -11.99
C ARG A 271 6.88 -18.74 -10.86
N CYS A 272 6.33 -19.34 -9.80
CA CYS A 272 7.06 -19.69 -8.58
C CYS A 272 7.77 -18.46 -7.95
N GLN A 273 7.13 -17.30 -8.06
CA GLN A 273 7.70 -15.98 -7.75
C GLN A 273 7.94 -15.74 -6.25
N TYR A 274 7.64 -16.70 -5.37
CA TYR A 274 7.69 -16.57 -3.90
C TYR A 274 8.81 -17.38 -3.23
N LYS A 275 9.75 -17.99 -3.97
CA LYS A 275 10.81 -18.87 -3.43
C LYS A 275 11.67 -18.26 -2.29
N HIS A 276 11.77 -16.94 -2.18
CA HIS A 276 12.51 -16.27 -1.11
C HIS A 276 11.71 -16.11 0.20
N VAL A 277 10.39 -16.34 0.16
CA VAL A 277 9.49 -16.32 1.34
C VAL A 277 9.03 -17.73 1.74
N VAL A 278 9.11 -18.71 0.84
CA VAL A 278 8.64 -20.08 1.09
C VAL A 278 9.41 -21.12 0.26
N ASP A 279 9.68 -22.27 0.88
CA ASP A 279 10.25 -23.50 0.28
C ASP A 279 9.29 -24.21 -0.72
N TRP A 280 8.46 -23.47 -1.47
CA TRP A 280 7.41 -24.00 -2.33
C TRP A 280 7.08 -23.09 -3.53
N CYS A 281 6.42 -23.67 -4.54
CA CYS A 281 5.97 -22.92 -5.72
C CYS A 281 4.48 -22.58 -5.66
N GLY A 282 4.17 -21.36 -5.19
CA GLY A 282 2.83 -20.78 -5.28
C GLY A 282 2.47 -20.24 -6.68
N CYS A 283 1.18 -19.96 -6.86
CA CYS A 283 0.65 -19.10 -7.92
C CYS A 283 -0.11 -17.93 -7.29
N SER A 284 -0.35 -16.85 -8.03
CA SER A 284 -1.25 -15.76 -7.63
C SER A 284 -2.27 -15.46 -8.73
N PRO A 285 -3.50 -15.01 -8.41
CA PRO A 285 -4.42 -14.45 -9.39
C PRO A 285 -3.83 -13.24 -10.11
N ASN A 286 -4.15 -13.09 -11.39
CA ASN A 286 -3.90 -11.85 -12.09
C ASN A 286 -4.88 -10.77 -11.64
N ASP A 287 -4.54 -9.52 -11.94
CA ASP A 287 -5.43 -8.39 -11.73
C ASP A 287 -6.39 -8.28 -12.92
N PHE A 288 -7.60 -7.78 -12.69
CA PHE A 288 -8.53 -7.48 -13.78
C PHE A 288 -8.02 -6.28 -14.59
N LYS A 289 -8.25 -6.34 -15.90
CA LYS A 289 -7.97 -5.27 -16.88
C LYS A 289 -9.19 -5.11 -17.78
N MET A 290 -9.29 -4.02 -18.55
CA MET A 290 -10.42 -3.78 -19.47
C MET A 290 -10.72 -4.95 -20.43
N GLU A 291 -9.68 -5.70 -20.84
CA GLU A 291 -9.80 -6.94 -21.63
C GLU A 291 -10.65 -8.04 -20.95
N ASP A 292 -10.69 -8.07 -19.61
CA ASP A 292 -11.45 -9.04 -18.82
C ASP A 292 -12.90 -8.57 -18.54
N TRP A 293 -13.32 -7.38 -18.99
CA TRP A 293 -14.68 -6.88 -18.73
C TRP A 293 -15.80 -7.86 -19.13
N PRO A 294 -15.74 -8.58 -20.29
CA PRO A 294 -16.74 -9.60 -20.63
C PRO A 294 -16.84 -10.75 -19.61
N ARG A 295 -15.77 -11.00 -18.83
CA ARG A 295 -15.75 -11.98 -17.74
C ARG A 295 -16.52 -11.49 -16.50
N LEU A 296 -16.46 -10.19 -16.21
CA LEU A 296 -17.25 -9.52 -15.16
C LEU A 296 -18.71 -9.28 -15.57
N GLN A 297 -18.99 -9.21 -16.87
CA GLN A 297 -20.37 -9.27 -17.39
C GLN A 297 -20.92 -10.70 -17.30
N GLY A 298 -20.16 -11.71 -17.72
CA GLY A 298 -20.57 -13.12 -17.71
C GLY A 298 -20.82 -13.74 -16.32
N THR A 299 -20.58 -13.01 -15.23
CA THR A 299 -20.91 -13.38 -13.84
C THR A 299 -22.24 -12.83 -13.35
N GLU A 300 -22.91 -11.97 -14.13
CA GLU A 300 -24.27 -11.49 -13.88
C GLU A 300 -25.27 -12.67 -13.79
N GLY A 301 -26.26 -12.55 -12.90
CA GLY A 301 -27.23 -13.62 -12.62
C GLY A 301 -26.65 -14.83 -11.86
N ARG A 302 -25.35 -14.86 -11.55
CA ARG A 302 -24.73 -15.90 -10.70
C ARG A 302 -24.69 -15.45 -9.24
N GLN A 303 -24.64 -16.43 -8.32
CA GLN A 303 -24.47 -16.21 -6.88
C GLN A 303 -23.00 -15.90 -6.53
N LEU A 304 -22.44 -14.87 -7.17
CA LEU A 304 -21.07 -14.39 -7.00
C LEU A 304 -21.15 -12.88 -6.81
N PHE A 305 -20.59 -12.37 -5.72
CA PHE A 305 -20.80 -11.00 -5.24
C PHE A 305 -19.53 -10.17 -5.19
N PHE A 306 -18.36 -10.81 -5.19
CA PHE A 306 -17.05 -10.16 -5.19
C PHE A 306 -16.16 -10.71 -6.32
N ALA A 307 -15.16 -9.93 -6.75
CA ALA A 307 -14.14 -10.36 -7.71
C ALA A 307 -12.74 -9.88 -7.33
N ARG A 308 -11.71 -10.64 -7.74
CA ARG A 308 -10.30 -10.35 -7.44
C ARG A 308 -9.29 -10.83 -8.50
N LYS A 309 -8.13 -10.20 -8.64
CA LYS A 309 -7.66 -8.99 -7.91
C LYS A 309 -7.96 -7.71 -8.71
N PHE A 310 -7.96 -6.57 -8.03
CA PHE A 310 -7.88 -5.24 -8.64
C PHE A 310 -6.71 -4.47 -8.02
N GLU A 311 -5.94 -3.77 -8.85
CA GLU A 311 -4.82 -2.90 -8.43
C GLU A 311 -4.88 -1.63 -9.30
N PRO A 312 -5.20 -0.43 -8.76
CA PRO A 312 -5.38 0.78 -9.59
C PRO A 312 -4.15 1.19 -10.38
N ILE A 313 -2.95 0.92 -9.84
CA ILE A 313 -1.65 1.12 -10.52
C ILE A 313 -1.44 0.20 -11.73
N VAL A 314 -2.22 -0.89 -11.84
CA VAL A 314 -2.18 -1.83 -12.97
C VAL A 314 -3.31 -1.54 -13.97
N ASN A 315 -4.53 -1.29 -13.48
CA ASN A 315 -5.64 -0.81 -14.30
C ASN A 315 -6.75 -0.17 -13.44
N GLN A 316 -6.83 1.17 -13.43
CA GLN A 316 -7.94 1.90 -12.80
C GLN A 316 -9.17 1.96 -13.71
N ALA A 317 -9.02 1.90 -15.04
CA ALA A 317 -10.16 1.96 -15.97
C ALA A 317 -11.23 0.88 -15.72
N VAL A 318 -10.83 -0.37 -15.44
CA VAL A 318 -11.79 -1.45 -15.15
C VAL A 318 -12.47 -1.29 -13.78
N ILE A 319 -11.80 -0.66 -12.81
CA ILE A 319 -12.36 -0.33 -11.50
C ILE A 319 -13.43 0.76 -11.68
N HIS A 320 -13.09 1.82 -12.41
CA HIS A 320 -14.02 2.91 -12.73
C HIS A 320 -15.27 2.40 -13.47
N GLN A 321 -15.10 1.55 -14.49
CA GLN A 321 -16.22 0.94 -15.21
C GLN A 321 -17.10 0.05 -14.32
N LEU A 322 -16.50 -0.65 -13.35
CA LEU A 322 -17.21 -1.47 -12.38
C LEU A 322 -18.02 -0.61 -11.41
N GLU A 323 -17.44 0.46 -10.86
CA GLU A 323 -18.14 1.40 -9.99
C GLU A 323 -19.31 2.11 -10.68
N GLU A 324 -19.13 2.55 -11.94
CA GLU A 324 -20.22 3.16 -12.71
C GLU A 324 -21.38 2.18 -12.96
N ARG A 325 -21.09 0.90 -13.20
CA ARG A 325 -22.12 -0.15 -13.33
C ARG A 325 -22.87 -0.40 -12.02
N LEU A 326 -22.21 -0.30 -10.87
CA LEU A 326 -22.78 -0.62 -9.56
C LEU A 326 -23.57 0.53 -8.93
N TYR A 327 -23.12 1.76 -9.16
CA TYR A 327 -23.56 2.94 -8.41
C TYR A 327 -23.98 4.12 -9.32
N GLY A 328 -23.90 3.97 -10.64
CA GLY A 328 -24.16 5.03 -11.62
C GLY A 328 -22.93 5.86 -11.93
N LEU A 329 -23.02 6.62 -13.03
CA LEU A 329 -21.95 7.50 -13.54
C LEU A 329 -21.51 8.54 -12.49
N TYR A 330 -20.27 9.00 -12.58
CA TYR A 330 -19.81 10.13 -11.78
C TYR A 330 -20.42 11.46 -12.27
N PRO A 331 -20.65 12.44 -11.38
CA PRO A 331 -21.14 13.76 -11.79
C PRO A 331 -20.20 14.44 -12.80
N PRO A 332 -20.73 15.13 -13.83
CA PRO A 332 -19.90 15.86 -14.79
C PRO A 332 -19.12 16.98 -14.09
N GLY A 333 -17.82 17.08 -14.40
CA GLY A 333 -16.93 18.07 -13.81
C GLY A 333 -16.29 17.66 -12.47
N LEU A 334 -16.53 16.43 -11.98
CA LEU A 334 -15.77 15.92 -10.83
C LEU A 334 -14.27 15.80 -11.20
N PRO A 335 -13.35 16.41 -10.43
CA PRO A 335 -11.92 16.37 -10.75
C PRO A 335 -11.34 14.96 -10.57
N ASN A 336 -10.20 14.71 -11.21
CA ASN A 336 -9.27 13.64 -10.86
C ASN A 336 -9.77 12.19 -10.90
N VAL A 337 -10.97 11.94 -11.44
CA VAL A 337 -11.54 10.58 -11.60
C VAL A 337 -10.62 9.62 -12.37
N ALA A 338 -9.89 10.14 -13.38
CA ALA A 338 -8.93 9.37 -14.18
C ALA A 338 -7.49 9.37 -13.63
N SER A 339 -7.23 10.09 -12.53
CA SER A 339 -5.92 10.17 -11.86
C SER A 339 -5.81 9.14 -10.73
N TYR A 340 -4.60 8.72 -10.39
CA TYR A 340 -4.31 7.85 -9.25
C TYR A 340 -2.96 8.20 -8.62
N TRP A 341 -2.92 8.14 -7.29
CA TRP A 341 -1.73 8.44 -6.48
C TRP A 341 -1.48 7.27 -5.54
N GLN A 342 -0.20 6.88 -5.41
CA GLN A 342 0.23 5.87 -4.45
C GLN A 342 1.53 6.30 -3.78
N SER A 343 1.53 6.44 -2.46
CA SER A 343 2.75 6.67 -1.69
C SER A 343 3.72 5.50 -1.87
N VAL A 344 5.00 5.79 -2.09
CA VAL A 344 6.08 4.80 -2.24
C VAL A 344 7.24 5.02 -1.26
N TYR A 345 7.18 6.11 -0.49
CA TYR A 345 8.01 6.41 0.66
C TYR A 345 7.27 7.46 1.49
N HIS A 346 7.09 7.24 2.78
CA HIS A 346 6.70 8.28 3.72
C HIS A 346 7.67 8.30 4.92
N HIS A 347 8.05 9.50 5.37
CA HIS A 347 9.12 9.67 6.34
C HIS A 347 8.83 9.15 7.76
N ALA A 348 7.58 8.75 8.04
CA ALA A 348 7.17 8.12 9.31
C ALA A 348 7.14 6.58 9.24
N ASP A 349 7.48 5.99 8.09
CA ASP A 349 7.44 4.54 7.88
C ASP A 349 8.55 3.86 8.71
N LEU A 350 8.15 2.97 9.61
CA LEU A 350 9.08 2.24 10.48
C LEU A 350 9.59 0.93 9.85
N SER A 351 8.87 0.41 8.84
CA SER A 351 9.18 -0.83 8.13
C SER A 351 8.36 -0.90 6.84
N PRO A 352 8.93 -1.35 5.69
CA PRO A 352 10.33 -1.74 5.50
C PRO A 352 11.28 -0.53 5.61
N PRO A 353 12.60 -0.75 5.79
CA PRO A 353 13.58 0.31 5.62
C PRO A 353 13.47 0.92 4.21
N PRO A 354 13.68 2.24 4.06
CA PRO A 354 13.54 2.90 2.77
C PRO A 354 14.65 2.49 1.80
N ASP A 355 14.35 2.47 0.51
CA ASP A 355 15.37 2.27 -0.54
C ASP A 355 16.33 3.48 -0.57
N ASP A 356 17.58 3.25 -0.16
CA ASP A 356 18.65 4.26 -0.18
C ASP A 356 18.89 4.82 -1.61
N SER A 357 18.54 4.07 -2.66
CA SER A 357 18.61 4.51 -4.07
C SER A 357 17.54 5.56 -4.36
N LEU A 358 16.28 5.28 -4.02
CA LEU A 358 15.14 6.21 -4.08
C LEU A 358 15.39 7.44 -3.22
N VAL A 359 15.86 7.29 -1.99
CA VAL A 359 16.10 8.43 -1.07
C VAL A 359 17.27 9.28 -1.58
N THR A 360 18.38 8.68 -2.04
CA THR A 360 19.51 9.41 -2.64
C THR A 360 19.07 10.16 -3.91
N LEU A 361 18.32 9.51 -4.81
CA LEU A 361 17.73 10.14 -6.00
C LEU A 361 16.85 11.34 -5.61
N THR A 362 15.96 11.12 -4.65
CA THR A 362 14.98 12.13 -4.23
C THR A 362 15.65 13.36 -3.66
N HIS A 363 16.63 13.22 -2.76
CA HIS A 363 17.41 14.37 -2.29
C HIS A 363 18.15 15.11 -3.41
N SER A 364 18.64 14.41 -4.43
CA SER A 364 19.25 15.05 -5.60
C SER A 364 18.22 15.85 -6.42
N LEU A 365 17.02 15.29 -6.62
CA LEU A 365 15.91 15.97 -7.26
C LEU A 365 15.44 17.19 -6.46
N LEU A 366 15.43 17.13 -5.13
CA LEU A 366 15.14 18.28 -4.26
C LEU A 366 16.18 19.39 -4.42
N ARG A 367 17.49 19.06 -4.45
CA ARG A 367 18.55 20.05 -4.72
C ARG A 367 18.40 20.71 -6.08
N LEU A 368 18.01 19.95 -7.11
CA LEU A 368 17.73 20.48 -8.45
C LEU A 368 16.49 21.37 -8.49
N ALA A 369 15.39 20.96 -7.84
CA ALA A 369 14.15 21.73 -7.76
C ALA A 369 14.34 23.05 -6.99
N SER A 370 14.89 23.02 -5.78
CA SER A 370 15.18 24.23 -4.99
C SER A 370 16.17 25.16 -5.70
N LYS A 371 17.11 24.64 -6.50
CA LYS A 371 17.97 25.48 -7.34
C LYS A 371 17.20 26.23 -8.44
N LEU A 372 16.16 25.63 -9.02
CA LEU A 372 15.29 26.30 -10.00
C LEU A 372 14.37 27.37 -9.36
N LEU A 373 14.10 27.25 -8.05
CA LEU A 373 13.34 28.21 -7.26
C LEU A 373 14.20 29.33 -6.63
N SER A 374 15.54 29.23 -6.74
CA SER A 374 16.49 30.19 -6.19
C SER A 374 16.83 31.31 -7.18
N SER A 375 17.29 32.45 -6.67
CA SER A 375 17.85 33.57 -7.45
C SER A 375 19.19 34.04 -6.90
N ASP A 376 19.91 34.90 -7.63
CA ASP A 376 21.23 35.41 -7.20
C ASP A 376 21.18 36.18 -5.86
N ALA A 377 20.00 36.64 -5.44
CA ALA A 377 19.77 37.35 -4.18
C ALA A 377 19.07 36.50 -3.10
N CYS A 378 18.67 35.25 -3.40
CA CYS A 378 17.87 34.43 -2.49
C CYS A 378 18.06 32.93 -2.77
N SER A 379 18.60 32.20 -1.78
CA SER A 379 18.76 30.76 -1.83
C SER A 379 17.53 30.04 -1.25
N VAL A 380 17.02 29.05 -1.98
CA VAL A 380 16.08 28.04 -1.45
C VAL A 380 16.88 26.77 -1.18
N THR A 381 16.82 26.23 0.04
CA THR A 381 17.53 25.00 0.41
C THR A 381 16.56 23.95 0.96
N PRO A 382 16.55 22.71 0.43
CA PRO A 382 15.70 21.65 0.97
C PRO A 382 16.20 21.21 2.35
N SER A 383 15.30 21.12 3.32
CA SER A 383 15.61 20.78 4.71
C SER A 383 15.22 19.33 5.05
N ARG A 384 14.02 18.88 4.65
CA ARG A 384 13.47 17.56 5.00
C ARG A 384 12.61 16.99 3.88
N LEU A 385 12.85 15.73 3.54
CA LEU A 385 11.94 14.93 2.70
C LEU A 385 10.79 14.42 3.58
N LEU A 386 9.55 14.53 3.10
CA LEU A 386 8.35 14.06 3.82
C LEU A 386 7.70 12.85 3.15
N GLU A 387 7.54 12.88 1.83
CA GLU A 387 6.85 11.82 1.07
C GLU A 387 7.34 11.76 -0.39
N VAL A 388 7.25 10.58 -1.00
CA VAL A 388 7.34 10.38 -2.46
C VAL A 388 6.14 9.58 -2.94
N THR A 389 5.40 10.12 -3.90
CA THR A 389 4.11 9.59 -4.36
C THR A 389 4.12 9.35 -5.87
N SER A 390 3.81 8.13 -6.30
CA SER A 390 3.70 7.74 -7.72
C SER A 390 2.41 8.30 -8.31
N TYR A 391 2.50 9.17 -9.32
CA TYR A 391 1.34 9.79 -9.99
C TYR A 391 1.07 9.15 -11.36
N HIS A 392 -0.16 8.68 -11.53
CA HIS A 392 -0.68 8.05 -12.74
C HIS A 392 -1.94 8.80 -13.21
N HIS A 393 -2.16 8.85 -14.52
CA HIS A 393 -3.40 9.39 -15.08
C HIS A 393 -3.74 8.65 -16.39
N GLN A 394 -4.98 8.15 -16.50
CA GLN A 394 -5.42 7.25 -17.58
C GLN A 394 -4.51 6.02 -17.71
N ASP A 395 -4.41 5.23 -16.63
CA ASP A 395 -3.61 3.99 -16.52
C ASP A 395 -2.14 4.13 -16.94
N SER A 396 -1.58 5.34 -16.84
CA SER A 396 -0.24 5.68 -17.31
C SER A 396 0.48 6.58 -16.32
N TYR A 397 1.64 6.10 -15.84
CA TYR A 397 2.59 6.84 -15.01
C TYR A 397 2.98 8.16 -15.68
N LYS A 398 2.86 9.27 -14.96
CA LYS A 398 3.22 10.62 -15.41
C LYS A 398 4.48 11.15 -14.73
N GLY A 399 4.82 10.60 -13.57
CA GLY A 399 5.98 10.97 -12.78
C GLY A 399 5.77 10.63 -11.31
N SER A 400 6.76 10.92 -10.48
CA SER A 400 6.59 10.94 -9.03
C SER A 400 6.44 12.37 -8.55
N LEU A 401 5.75 12.53 -7.44
CA LEU A 401 5.62 13.77 -6.71
C LEU A 401 6.49 13.63 -5.46
N ILE A 402 7.19 14.70 -5.10
CA ILE A 402 8.02 14.73 -3.89
C ILE A 402 7.49 15.83 -3.00
N LEU A 403 7.02 15.48 -1.80
CA LEU A 403 6.59 16.42 -0.77
C LEU A 403 7.75 16.65 0.21
N TYR A 404 8.10 17.92 0.42
CA TYR A 404 9.31 18.28 1.18
C TYR A 404 9.21 19.68 1.80
N GLU A 405 10.09 19.92 2.76
CA GLU A 405 10.30 21.22 3.40
C GLU A 405 11.51 21.93 2.79
N VAL A 406 11.41 23.25 2.62
CA VAL A 406 12.52 24.14 2.26
C VAL A 406 12.67 25.27 3.27
N SER A 407 13.90 25.73 3.46
CA SER A 407 14.23 27.00 4.10
C SER A 407 14.57 28.04 3.04
N VAL A 408 14.19 29.30 3.27
CA VAL A 408 14.45 30.42 2.35
C VAL A 408 15.48 31.36 2.98
N GLY A 409 16.59 31.60 2.28
CA GLY A 409 17.68 32.45 2.74
C GLY A 409 17.20 33.87 3.04
N GLY A 410 17.27 34.27 4.31
CA GLY A 410 16.78 35.57 4.79
C GLY A 410 15.45 35.50 5.55
N SER A 411 14.76 34.36 5.60
CA SER A 411 13.65 34.11 6.54
C SER A 411 13.94 32.93 7.46
N SER A 412 13.24 32.90 8.60
CA SER A 412 13.08 31.73 9.47
C SER A 412 12.04 30.73 8.97
N ASP A 413 11.23 31.12 7.98
CA ASP A 413 10.07 30.32 7.54
C ASP A 413 10.48 29.03 6.83
N VAL A 414 9.86 27.93 7.25
CA VAL A 414 9.92 26.65 6.55
C VAL A 414 8.69 26.52 5.67
N VAL A 415 8.90 26.45 4.36
CA VAL A 415 7.81 26.31 3.37
C VAL A 415 7.71 24.85 2.94
N LYS A 416 6.49 24.30 2.93
CA LYS A 416 6.21 22.97 2.39
C LYS A 416 5.87 23.07 0.90
N LEU A 417 6.59 22.32 0.08
CA LEU A 417 6.44 22.26 -1.36
C LEU A 417 6.16 20.83 -1.80
N GLU A 418 5.36 20.66 -2.85
CA GLU A 418 5.37 19.44 -3.64
C GLU A 418 5.94 19.73 -5.03
N THR A 419 6.74 18.81 -5.57
CA THR A 419 7.33 18.94 -6.91
C THR A 419 7.14 17.68 -7.72
N TRP A 420 6.57 17.84 -8.91
CA TRP A 420 6.42 16.77 -9.89
C TRP A 420 7.74 16.58 -10.65
N VAL A 421 8.28 15.36 -10.57
CA VAL A 421 9.48 14.89 -11.25
C VAL A 421 9.15 13.71 -12.16
N ARG A 422 9.90 13.52 -13.25
CA ARG A 422 9.78 12.29 -14.05
C ARG A 422 11.08 11.90 -14.77
N PRO A 423 11.28 10.60 -15.06
CA PRO A 423 12.36 10.14 -15.93
C PRO A 423 12.30 10.74 -17.34
N GLN A 424 13.46 10.87 -17.97
CA GLN A 424 13.64 11.25 -19.37
C GLN A 424 14.18 10.03 -20.15
N GLN A 425 13.41 9.53 -21.11
CA GLN A 425 13.85 8.42 -21.96
C GLN A 425 14.93 8.88 -22.94
N LEU A 426 16.18 8.47 -22.70
CA LEU A 426 17.34 8.77 -23.56
C LEU A 426 17.50 7.75 -24.70
N LEU A 427 16.50 7.70 -25.59
CA LEU A 427 16.57 6.89 -26.83
C LEU A 427 17.55 7.52 -27.82
N TRP A 428 18.63 6.80 -28.14
CA TRP A 428 19.84 7.42 -28.71
C TRP A 428 20.11 7.06 -30.18
N GLY A 429 19.40 7.74 -31.08
CA GLY A 429 19.92 8.14 -32.40
C GLY A 429 20.17 7.03 -33.42
N LEU A 430 19.49 5.89 -33.33
CA LEU A 430 19.55 4.83 -34.34
C LEU A 430 18.42 4.96 -35.36
N LYS A 431 18.75 4.78 -36.64
CA LYS A 431 17.75 4.45 -37.66
C LYS A 431 17.25 3.03 -37.37
N MET A 432 16.05 2.91 -36.79
CA MET A 432 15.43 1.61 -36.58
C MET A 432 15.34 0.87 -37.93
N ASN A 433 15.94 -0.32 -38.00
CA ASN A 433 16.07 -1.11 -39.22
C ASN A 433 15.44 -2.49 -39.04
N GLY A 434 14.88 -3.04 -40.13
CA GLY A 434 14.21 -4.33 -40.09
C GLY A 434 13.02 -4.36 -39.11
N PRO A 435 12.76 -5.51 -38.44
CA PRO A 435 11.62 -5.69 -37.54
C PRO A 435 11.56 -4.69 -36.38
N VAL A 436 12.72 -4.20 -35.90
CA VAL A 436 12.79 -3.31 -34.72
C VAL A 436 12.25 -1.89 -35.01
N LYS A 437 11.87 -1.60 -36.27
CA LYS A 437 11.03 -0.43 -36.61
C LYS A 437 9.71 -0.36 -35.84
N THR A 438 9.21 -1.49 -35.33
CA THR A 438 7.95 -1.53 -34.58
C THR A 438 8.10 -1.24 -33.08
N LEU A 439 9.31 -1.06 -32.56
CA LEU A 439 9.60 -0.90 -31.12
C LEU A 439 8.86 0.31 -30.51
N LYS A 440 7.86 0.03 -29.66
CA LYS A 440 7.04 1.02 -28.94
C LYS A 440 7.73 1.53 -27.68
N THR A 441 8.37 0.62 -26.94
CA THR A 441 8.97 0.91 -25.63
C THR A 441 10.32 0.22 -25.51
N LEU A 442 11.27 0.88 -24.85
CA LEU A 442 12.60 0.35 -24.52
C LEU A 442 13.17 1.11 -23.33
N TYR A 443 13.16 0.51 -22.15
CA TYR A 443 13.70 1.10 -20.91
C TYR A 443 14.27 0.02 -19.99
N VAL A 444 15.00 0.46 -18.95
CA VAL A 444 15.49 -0.42 -17.88
C VAL A 444 14.90 0.07 -16.56
N SER A 445 14.46 -0.86 -15.70
CA SER A 445 14.08 -0.58 -14.31
C SER A 445 14.30 -1.84 -13.45
N SER A 446 13.96 -1.80 -12.17
CA SER A 446 13.91 -2.98 -11.29
C SER A 446 12.46 -3.45 -11.10
N ASP A 447 12.29 -4.53 -10.33
CA ASP A 447 10.98 -4.97 -9.80
C ASP A 447 9.95 -5.24 -10.90
N TYR A 448 10.39 -5.89 -11.98
CA TYR A 448 9.52 -6.27 -13.09
C TYR A 448 8.59 -7.42 -12.71
N ASP A 449 7.30 -7.10 -12.60
CA ASP A 449 6.25 -8.04 -12.27
C ASP A 449 5.83 -8.85 -13.51
N GLN A 450 6.40 -10.06 -13.64
CA GLN A 450 6.06 -11.00 -14.71
C GLN A 450 4.58 -11.45 -14.69
N LYS A 451 3.85 -11.28 -13.58
CA LYS A 451 2.41 -11.57 -13.50
C LYS A 451 1.64 -10.57 -14.36
N GLU A 452 1.91 -9.28 -14.18
CA GLU A 452 1.16 -8.18 -14.81
C GLU A 452 1.84 -7.50 -15.99
N GLN A 453 3.10 -7.85 -16.24
CA GLN A 453 3.95 -7.32 -17.30
C GLN A 453 4.28 -5.82 -17.17
N VAL A 454 4.44 -5.35 -15.93
CA VAL A 454 4.79 -3.97 -15.57
C VAL A 454 6.00 -3.91 -14.63
N SER A 455 6.75 -2.81 -14.66
CA SER A 455 7.81 -2.54 -13.68
C SER A 455 7.22 -1.82 -12.46
N ARG A 456 7.42 -2.33 -11.25
CA ARG A 456 6.90 -1.67 -10.03
C ARG A 456 7.74 -0.46 -9.63
N ASN A 457 9.06 -0.48 -9.89
CA ASN A 457 9.90 0.70 -9.82
C ASN A 457 9.61 1.64 -11.01
N ASN A 458 8.63 2.53 -10.84
CA ASN A 458 8.20 3.48 -11.87
C ASN A 458 9.18 4.64 -12.06
N LEU A 459 9.84 5.10 -10.97
CA LEU A 459 10.78 6.22 -11.01
C LEU A 459 12.15 5.82 -11.58
N GLN A 460 12.46 4.52 -11.68
CA GLN A 460 13.75 3.99 -12.15
C GLN A 460 14.92 4.33 -11.21
N SER A 461 14.66 4.30 -9.89
CA SER A 461 15.65 4.46 -8.82
C SER A 461 16.56 3.24 -8.70
N LEU A 462 17.54 3.12 -9.61
CA LEU A 462 18.51 2.03 -9.61
C LEU A 462 19.78 2.44 -8.85
N GLY A 463 20.13 1.69 -7.82
CA GLY A 463 21.38 1.82 -7.04
C GLY A 463 22.38 0.69 -7.31
N PRO A 464 23.51 0.64 -6.57
CA PRO A 464 24.57 -0.35 -6.79
C PRO A 464 24.15 -1.81 -6.51
N PHE A 465 23.05 -2.02 -5.79
CA PHE A 465 22.51 -3.35 -5.45
C PHE A 465 21.11 -3.60 -6.03
N SER A 466 20.68 -2.81 -7.03
CA SER A 466 19.44 -3.06 -7.74
C SER A 466 19.64 -4.14 -8.80
N GLU A 467 18.62 -4.98 -9.02
CA GLU A 467 18.57 -5.92 -10.14
C GLU A 467 17.90 -5.23 -11.37
N PRO A 468 18.67 -4.69 -12.35
CA PRO A 468 18.06 -4.09 -13.53
C PRO A 468 17.44 -5.16 -14.44
N VAL A 469 16.35 -4.79 -15.10
CA VAL A 469 15.62 -5.58 -16.09
C VAL A 469 15.36 -4.68 -17.29
N LEU A 470 15.79 -5.10 -18.48
CA LEU A 470 15.42 -4.46 -19.74
C LEU A 470 13.98 -4.83 -20.05
N VAL A 471 13.13 -3.84 -20.33
CA VAL A 471 11.72 -4.05 -20.70
C VAL A 471 11.47 -3.39 -22.05
N PHE A 472 10.88 -4.13 -22.97
CA PHE A 472 10.60 -3.64 -24.32
C PHE A 472 9.32 -4.25 -24.92
N GLN A 473 8.66 -3.50 -25.79
CA GLN A 473 7.50 -3.96 -26.54
C GLN A 473 7.63 -3.57 -28.00
N LEU A 474 7.30 -4.50 -28.89
CA LEU A 474 7.20 -4.29 -30.32
C LEU A 474 5.75 -3.96 -30.70
N SER A 475 5.52 -3.41 -31.89
CA SER A 475 4.18 -3.33 -32.49
C SER A 475 3.94 -4.56 -33.32
N GLU A 476 2.69 -5.01 -33.32
CA GLU A 476 2.18 -6.04 -34.21
C GLU A 476 2.46 -5.67 -35.68
N GLY A 477 2.69 -6.68 -36.50
CA GLY A 477 2.74 -6.52 -37.95
C GLY A 477 1.35 -6.26 -38.55
N PRO A 478 1.26 -6.02 -39.86
CA PRO A 478 -0.04 -5.97 -40.54
C PRO A 478 -0.83 -7.27 -40.31
N ALA A 479 -2.11 -7.12 -40.00
CA ALA A 479 -2.98 -8.20 -39.55
C ALA A 479 -2.98 -9.41 -40.52
N GLY A 480 -2.82 -10.62 -39.97
CA GLY A 480 -2.73 -11.87 -40.73
C GLY A 480 -1.31 -12.34 -41.06
N ALA A 481 -0.28 -11.50 -40.88
CA ALA A 481 1.11 -11.96 -40.93
C ALA A 481 1.48 -12.72 -39.64
N SER A 482 2.01 -13.94 -39.78
CA SER A 482 2.65 -14.63 -38.66
C SER A 482 3.86 -13.82 -38.18
N ALA A 483 3.86 -13.42 -36.91
CA ALA A 483 4.96 -12.65 -36.34
C ALA A 483 6.29 -13.44 -36.48
N PRO A 484 7.35 -12.88 -37.09
CA PRO A 484 8.61 -13.58 -37.22
C PRO A 484 9.27 -13.68 -35.84
N SER A 485 9.69 -14.88 -35.44
CA SER A 485 10.45 -15.06 -34.21
C SER A 485 11.80 -14.36 -34.30
N LEU A 486 12.14 -13.51 -33.33
CA LEU A 486 13.37 -12.71 -33.35
C LEU A 486 14.39 -13.21 -32.34
N ASN A 487 15.58 -13.57 -32.83
CA ASN A 487 16.75 -13.81 -31.98
C ASN A 487 17.49 -12.48 -31.79
N LEU A 488 17.52 -11.97 -30.56
CA LEU A 488 18.16 -10.71 -30.21
C LEU A 488 19.27 -10.97 -29.19
N THR A 489 20.45 -10.42 -29.45
CA THR A 489 21.57 -10.41 -28.49
C THR A 489 21.59 -9.05 -27.81
N VAL A 490 21.60 -9.03 -26.48
CA VAL A 490 21.60 -7.82 -25.65
C VAL A 490 22.96 -7.68 -24.98
N LEU A 491 23.69 -6.60 -25.26
CA LEU A 491 24.93 -6.27 -24.56
C LEU A 491 24.66 -5.26 -23.44
N TRP A 492 25.16 -5.54 -22.26
CA TRP A 492 25.14 -4.64 -21.11
C TRP A 492 26.53 -4.01 -20.94
N VAL A 493 26.62 -2.69 -21.05
CA VAL A 493 27.90 -1.95 -21.02
C VAL A 493 27.95 -1.02 -19.81
N ASP A 494 29.02 -1.13 -19.03
CA ASP A 494 29.23 -0.37 -17.80
C ASP A 494 29.66 1.09 -18.06
N PRO A 495 29.62 1.98 -17.03
CA PRO A 495 30.09 3.37 -17.14
C PRO A 495 31.60 3.53 -17.43
N ALA A 496 32.39 2.45 -17.37
CA ALA A 496 33.79 2.39 -17.75
C ALA A 496 34.00 1.94 -19.22
N GLY A 497 32.92 1.69 -19.97
CA GLY A 497 32.93 1.26 -21.38
C GLY A 497 33.18 -0.23 -21.58
N GLN A 498 33.07 -1.04 -20.53
CA GLN A 498 33.32 -2.49 -20.55
C GLN A 498 32.03 -3.27 -20.77
N LEU A 499 32.13 -4.40 -21.47
CA LEU A 499 31.04 -5.37 -21.53
C LEU A 499 30.91 -6.07 -20.18
N ALA A 500 29.74 -5.98 -19.55
CA ALA A 500 29.45 -6.53 -18.23
C ALA A 500 28.63 -7.82 -18.27
N GLU A 501 27.77 -7.98 -19.29
CA GLU A 501 27.04 -9.23 -19.58
C GLU A 501 26.55 -9.25 -21.04
N VAL A 502 26.25 -10.45 -21.54
CA VAL A 502 25.58 -10.70 -22.82
C VAL A 502 24.39 -11.62 -22.58
N SER A 503 23.19 -11.17 -22.91
CA SER A 503 21.95 -11.95 -22.80
C SER A 503 21.41 -12.28 -24.19
N GLU A 504 20.96 -13.52 -24.39
CA GLU A 504 20.26 -13.93 -25.60
C GLU A 504 18.75 -13.99 -25.36
N VAL A 505 17.96 -13.52 -26.33
CA VAL A 505 16.51 -13.37 -26.20
C VAL A 505 15.82 -13.93 -27.45
N HIS A 506 14.92 -14.89 -27.26
CA HIS A 506 14.03 -15.37 -28.30
C HIS A 506 12.64 -14.75 -28.12
N VAL A 507 12.24 -13.87 -29.04
CA VAL A 507 10.91 -13.23 -29.04
C VAL A 507 9.99 -14.05 -29.92
N GLU A 508 9.13 -14.87 -29.30
CA GLU A 508 8.08 -15.65 -29.97
C GLU A 508 6.84 -14.79 -30.30
N ASP A 509 6.47 -13.89 -29.38
CA ASP A 509 5.21 -13.15 -29.42
C ASP A 509 5.45 -11.63 -29.38
N VAL A 510 5.38 -11.04 -30.57
CA VAL A 510 5.65 -9.62 -30.86
C VAL A 510 4.58 -8.68 -30.26
N SER A 511 3.39 -9.19 -29.89
CA SER A 511 2.35 -8.39 -29.23
C SER A 511 2.68 -8.09 -27.76
N THR A 512 3.39 -9.02 -27.11
CA THR A 512 3.61 -9.01 -25.65
C THR A 512 4.73 -8.08 -25.21
N VAL A 513 4.65 -7.61 -23.96
CA VAL A 513 5.78 -6.95 -23.29
C VAL A 513 6.84 -8.02 -22.97
N ASN A 514 8.00 -7.85 -23.59
CA ASN A 514 9.17 -8.71 -23.46
C ASN A 514 10.14 -8.11 -22.42
N HIS A 515 10.91 -8.97 -21.75
CA HIS A 515 11.85 -8.53 -20.71
C HIS A 515 13.13 -9.38 -20.68
N VAL A 516 14.20 -8.80 -20.15
CA VAL A 516 15.52 -9.45 -20.02
C VAL A 516 16.09 -9.11 -18.65
N LYS A 517 16.31 -10.11 -17.80
CA LYS A 517 17.05 -9.97 -16.54
C LYS A 517 18.46 -10.54 -16.73
N PRO A 518 19.51 -9.71 -16.78
CA PRO A 518 20.89 -10.16 -16.93
C PRO A 518 21.46 -10.72 -15.62
N SER A 519 22.55 -11.47 -15.72
CA SER A 519 23.33 -11.98 -14.59
C SER A 519 24.51 -11.03 -14.25
N LEU A 520 24.21 -9.77 -13.94
CA LEU A 520 25.23 -8.79 -13.55
C LEU A 520 25.83 -9.10 -12.16
N ARG A 521 27.06 -8.63 -11.93
CA ARG A 521 27.75 -8.76 -10.63
C ARG A 521 27.65 -7.46 -9.85
N GLU A 522 27.33 -7.59 -8.57
CA GLU A 522 27.26 -6.49 -7.61
C GLU A 522 28.62 -6.19 -6.95
N PRO A 523 28.82 -4.97 -6.42
CA PRO A 523 27.98 -3.79 -6.63
C PRO A 523 28.10 -3.29 -8.08
N LEU A 524 27.00 -2.87 -8.69
CA LEU A 524 27.00 -2.24 -10.01
C LEU A 524 27.81 -0.94 -9.98
N LEU A 525 28.72 -0.78 -10.94
CA LEU A 525 29.51 0.44 -11.08
C LEU A 525 28.58 1.65 -11.31
N PRO A 526 28.56 2.70 -10.46
CA PRO A 526 27.62 3.79 -10.61
C PRO A 526 27.97 4.75 -11.75
N GLY A 527 26.93 5.36 -12.32
CA GLY A 527 26.99 6.21 -13.49
C GLY A 527 26.07 5.71 -14.61
N VAL A 528 26.42 6.07 -15.85
CA VAL A 528 25.57 5.84 -17.02
C VAL A 528 25.93 4.53 -17.69
N TRP A 529 25.00 3.57 -17.60
CA TRP A 529 25.06 2.30 -18.33
C TRP A 529 24.43 2.43 -19.72
N GLU A 530 24.87 1.60 -20.65
CA GLU A 530 24.31 1.53 -22.01
C GLU A 530 23.91 0.09 -22.33
N VAL A 531 22.67 -0.11 -22.81
CA VAL A 531 22.17 -1.41 -23.27
C VAL A 531 22.01 -1.37 -24.78
N LYS A 532 22.57 -2.36 -25.48
CA LYS A 532 22.61 -2.45 -26.95
C LYS A 532 21.92 -3.72 -27.42
N MET A 533 20.92 -3.57 -28.29
CA MET A 533 20.21 -4.69 -28.92
C MET A 533 20.80 -4.94 -30.31
N ILE A 534 21.24 -6.17 -30.56
CA ILE A 534 21.84 -6.63 -31.81
C ILE A 534 20.92 -7.67 -32.45
N LEU A 535 20.72 -7.54 -33.76
CA LEU A 535 20.01 -8.48 -34.62
C LEU A 535 20.88 -8.72 -35.86
N ASN A 536 21.10 -9.99 -36.24
CA ASN A 536 21.87 -10.36 -37.44
C ASN A 536 23.20 -9.59 -37.57
N SER A 537 24.03 -9.63 -36.51
CA SER A 537 25.32 -8.93 -36.45
C SER A 537 25.27 -7.40 -36.65
N SER A 538 24.11 -6.77 -36.46
CA SER A 538 23.87 -5.32 -36.61
C SER A 538 23.23 -4.72 -35.35
N LEU A 539 23.71 -3.56 -34.90
CA LEU A 539 23.10 -2.79 -33.82
C LEU A 539 21.76 -2.21 -34.29
N VAL A 540 20.65 -2.60 -33.66
CA VAL A 540 19.29 -2.22 -34.08
C VAL A 540 18.60 -1.23 -33.15
N ALA A 541 18.86 -1.31 -31.84
CA ALA A 541 18.38 -0.34 -30.86
C ALA A 541 19.38 -0.19 -29.70
N ARG A 542 19.32 0.94 -28.98
CA ARG A 542 20.08 1.17 -27.75
C ARG A 542 19.34 2.13 -26.83
N THR A 543 19.52 1.94 -25.53
CA THR A 543 19.01 2.82 -24.48
C THR A 543 20.08 3.00 -23.39
N GLN A 544 19.89 3.99 -22.52
CA GLN A 544 20.76 4.23 -21.37
C GLN A 544 19.95 4.29 -20.07
N PHE A 545 20.57 3.83 -18.99
CA PHE A 545 20.02 3.95 -17.65
C PHE A 545 21.09 4.43 -16.67
N LEU A 546 20.63 4.92 -15.52
CA LEU A 546 21.47 5.49 -14.49
C LEU A 546 21.51 4.54 -13.28
N VAL A 547 22.69 4.07 -12.92
CA VAL A 547 22.95 3.51 -11.59
C VAL A 547 23.45 4.66 -10.71
N ILE A 548 22.69 4.99 -9.67
CA ILE A 548 22.90 6.15 -8.81
C ILE A 548 23.93 5.79 -7.74
N PRO A 549 25.03 6.56 -7.58
CA PRO A 549 25.94 6.36 -6.46
C PRO A 549 25.25 6.83 -5.18
N LEU A 550 25.08 5.93 -4.21
CA LEU A 550 24.41 6.21 -2.94
C LEU A 550 25.13 7.32 -2.15
N GLN A 551 24.38 8.28 -1.59
CA GLN A 551 24.90 9.26 -0.62
C GLN A 551 24.59 8.84 0.83
N LEU A 552 23.56 8.01 1.01
CA LEU A 552 23.06 7.46 2.27
C LEU A 552 23.12 5.93 2.23
N VAL A 553 23.29 5.28 3.38
CA VAL A 553 22.99 3.86 3.59
C VAL A 553 22.22 3.73 4.90
N SER A 554 21.06 3.07 4.86
CA SER A 554 20.10 2.97 5.98
C SER A 554 19.78 4.34 6.62
N GLY A 555 19.67 5.39 5.78
CA GLY A 555 19.40 6.75 6.23
C GLY A 555 20.58 7.52 6.84
N VAL A 556 21.80 6.97 6.85
CA VAL A 556 23.01 7.62 7.38
C VAL A 556 23.97 7.98 6.25
N GLU A 557 24.58 9.17 6.27
CA GLU A 557 25.55 9.58 5.22
C GLU A 557 26.79 8.65 5.18
N ILE A 558 27.22 8.30 3.98
CA ILE A 558 28.31 7.32 3.82
C ILE A 558 29.70 7.90 4.13
N SER A 559 30.53 7.12 4.82
CA SER A 559 31.93 7.44 5.04
C SER A 559 32.77 7.31 3.77
N GLN A 560 33.95 7.96 3.75
CA GLN A 560 34.94 7.85 2.67
C GLN A 560 35.44 6.41 2.43
N HIS A 561 35.41 5.55 3.46
CA HIS A 561 35.73 4.13 3.31
C HIS A 561 34.58 3.36 2.62
N GLN A 562 33.33 3.68 2.97
CA GLN A 562 32.15 3.07 2.34
C GLN A 562 32.01 3.50 0.88
N SER A 563 32.28 4.75 0.49
CA SER A 563 32.12 5.17 -0.92
C SER A 563 32.99 4.35 -1.88
N THR A 564 34.24 4.05 -1.50
CA THR A 564 35.12 3.20 -2.30
C THR A 564 34.62 1.75 -2.40
N PHE A 565 33.95 1.22 -1.37
CA PHE A 565 33.32 -0.11 -1.45
C PHE A 565 32.06 -0.10 -2.33
N LEU A 566 31.17 0.87 -2.11
CA LEU A 566 29.87 0.98 -2.77
C LEU A 566 29.96 1.38 -4.25
N HIS A 567 30.96 2.17 -4.64
CA HIS A 567 30.99 2.85 -5.95
C HIS A 567 32.10 2.38 -6.90
N ASN A 568 32.92 1.40 -6.53
CA ASN A 568 34.04 0.93 -7.36
C ASN A 568 33.69 -0.21 -8.34
N GLY A 569 32.45 -0.69 -8.32
CA GLY A 569 31.99 -1.77 -9.21
C GLY A 569 32.38 -3.18 -8.73
N PRO A 570 32.07 -4.23 -9.51
CA PRO A 570 32.33 -5.60 -9.12
C PRO A 570 33.83 -5.93 -9.17
N ALA A 571 34.32 -6.70 -8.19
CA ALA A 571 35.74 -7.03 -8.05
C ALA A 571 36.31 -7.93 -9.17
N GLN A 572 35.45 -8.54 -10.00
CA GLN A 572 35.84 -9.40 -11.12
C GLN A 572 35.17 -8.96 -12.41
N SER A 573 35.97 -8.70 -13.45
CA SER A 573 35.50 -8.45 -14.81
C SER A 573 34.69 -9.61 -15.38
N PHE A 574 33.71 -9.29 -16.24
CA PHE A 574 33.06 -10.27 -17.10
C PHE A 574 34.05 -10.84 -18.14
N VAL A 575 33.82 -12.08 -18.55
CA VAL A 575 34.57 -12.76 -19.61
C VAL A 575 33.56 -13.17 -20.67
N ALA A 576 33.71 -12.65 -21.88
CA ALA A 576 32.80 -12.95 -22.99
C ALA A 576 32.98 -14.41 -23.47
N PRO A 577 31.92 -15.06 -23.99
CA PRO A 577 32.04 -16.37 -24.64
C PRO A 577 33.06 -16.36 -25.78
N GLU A 578 33.83 -17.45 -25.91
CA GLU A 578 34.82 -17.59 -26.96
C GLU A 578 34.16 -17.60 -28.36
N GLY A 579 34.85 -17.00 -29.34
CA GLY A 579 34.45 -17.05 -30.76
C GLY A 579 33.51 -15.94 -31.25
N VAL A 580 33.02 -15.02 -30.40
CA VAL A 580 32.17 -13.90 -30.83
C VAL A 580 32.80 -12.54 -30.54
N ASP A 581 33.12 -11.78 -31.60
CA ASP A 581 33.64 -10.41 -31.46
C ASP A 581 32.51 -9.37 -31.31
N TYR A 582 32.44 -8.82 -30.08
CA TYR A 582 31.59 -7.71 -29.70
C TYR A 582 32.31 -6.34 -29.66
N GLU A 583 33.65 -6.27 -29.80
CA GLU A 583 34.42 -5.03 -29.64
C GLU A 583 33.98 -3.93 -30.62
N ARG A 584 33.57 -4.31 -31.84
CA ARG A 584 32.95 -3.42 -32.84
C ARG A 584 31.68 -2.68 -32.40
N PHE A 585 31.07 -3.06 -31.27
CA PHE A 585 29.92 -2.37 -30.66
C PHE A 585 30.26 -1.65 -29.34
N LEU A 586 31.49 -1.77 -28.85
CA LEU A 586 31.98 -1.16 -27.62
C LEU A 586 32.75 0.15 -27.90
N ALA A 587 33.12 0.86 -26.85
CA ALA A 587 33.99 2.03 -26.96
C ALA A 587 35.42 1.60 -27.34
N SER A 588 36.17 2.46 -28.03
CA SER A 588 37.56 2.17 -28.41
C SER A 588 38.47 2.00 -27.19
N ALA A 589 39.64 1.39 -27.36
CA ALA A 589 40.60 1.17 -26.27
C ALA A 589 41.02 2.48 -25.55
N GLY A 590 41.13 3.59 -26.29
CA GLY A 590 41.43 4.91 -25.73
C GLY A 590 40.27 5.48 -24.90
N GLU A 591 39.04 5.35 -25.38
CA GLU A 591 37.84 5.76 -24.65
C GLU A 591 37.62 4.90 -23.41
N LYS A 592 37.76 3.57 -23.51
CA LYS A 592 37.74 2.63 -22.37
C LYS A 592 38.76 3.02 -21.30
N LEU A 593 39.97 3.43 -21.68
CA LEU A 593 40.98 3.91 -20.73
C LEU A 593 40.58 5.23 -20.04
N ALA A 594 40.01 6.18 -20.78
CA ALA A 594 39.52 7.44 -20.23
C ALA A 594 38.31 7.24 -19.28
N LEU A 595 37.35 6.39 -19.68
CA LEU A 595 36.17 6.04 -18.89
C LEU A 595 36.54 5.28 -17.61
N ARG A 596 37.43 4.27 -17.70
CA ARG A 596 38.00 3.59 -16.51
C ARG A 596 38.67 4.57 -15.54
N ARG A 597 39.52 5.47 -16.03
CA ARG A 597 40.15 6.51 -15.19
C ARG A 597 39.13 7.41 -14.49
N LYS A 598 38.06 7.80 -15.20
CA LYS A 598 36.95 8.59 -14.64
C LYS A 598 36.17 7.81 -13.58
N ALA A 599 35.91 6.52 -13.81
CA ALA A 599 35.25 5.63 -12.85
C ALA A 599 36.07 5.50 -11.54
N THR A 600 37.37 5.22 -11.63
CA THR A 600 38.26 5.08 -10.45
C THR A 600 38.50 6.41 -9.70
N ALA A 601 38.30 7.56 -10.35
CA ALA A 601 38.26 8.86 -9.69
C ALA A 601 36.91 9.09 -8.99
N ASN A 602 35.81 8.73 -9.65
CA ASN A 602 34.47 8.91 -9.11
C ASN A 602 34.15 7.98 -7.93
N SER A 603 34.66 6.75 -7.92
CA SER A 603 34.44 5.79 -6.82
C SER A 603 35.00 6.24 -5.46
N LYS A 604 35.84 7.29 -5.45
CA LYS A 604 36.46 7.86 -4.24
C LYS A 604 35.79 9.16 -3.77
N ARG A 605 34.74 9.62 -4.46
CA ARG A 605 33.98 10.81 -4.09
C ARG A 605 33.23 10.57 -2.77
N PHE A 606 33.12 11.61 -1.95
CA PHE A 606 32.33 11.59 -0.71
C PHE A 606 31.82 13.01 -0.39
N GLY A 607 30.84 13.12 0.50
CA GLY A 607 30.24 14.40 0.91
C GLY A 607 29.80 15.27 -0.28
N VAL A 608 30.14 16.56 -0.23
CA VAL A 608 29.74 17.56 -1.24
C VAL A 608 30.21 17.23 -2.67
N ASP A 609 31.36 16.57 -2.85
CA ASP A 609 31.85 16.19 -4.19
C ASP A 609 31.15 14.93 -4.75
N LEU A 610 30.62 14.08 -3.87
CA LEU A 610 29.68 13.01 -4.24
C LEU A 610 28.31 13.59 -4.58
N GLN A 611 27.75 14.48 -3.76
CA GLN A 611 26.47 15.17 -4.04
C GLN A 611 26.49 15.87 -5.40
N LYS A 612 27.56 16.61 -5.73
CA LYS A 612 27.75 17.24 -7.06
C LYS A 612 27.81 16.23 -8.22
N TRP A 613 28.38 15.04 -8.01
CA TRP A 613 28.40 13.99 -9.02
C TRP A 613 27.02 13.37 -9.23
N ILE A 614 26.28 13.10 -8.15
CA ILE A 614 24.89 12.62 -8.19
C ILE A 614 24.03 13.65 -8.93
N ASP A 615 24.06 14.93 -8.55
CA ASP A 615 23.23 15.97 -9.16
C ASP A 615 23.54 16.15 -10.66
N SER A 616 24.81 16.01 -11.07
CA SER A 616 25.23 15.99 -12.48
C SER A 616 24.74 14.77 -13.26
N LEU A 617 24.42 13.66 -12.59
CA LEU A 617 23.82 12.47 -13.20
C LEU A 617 22.29 12.60 -13.25
N THR A 618 21.67 12.94 -12.13
CA THR A 618 20.22 13.14 -12.00
C THR A 618 19.68 14.14 -13.02
N ASN A 619 20.32 15.30 -13.16
CA ASN A 619 19.94 16.37 -14.10
C ASN A 619 20.02 15.95 -15.59
N ARG A 620 20.57 14.78 -15.91
CA ARG A 620 20.61 14.22 -17.27
C ARG A 620 19.51 13.17 -17.52
N PHE A 621 18.99 12.55 -16.47
CA PHE A 621 18.03 11.44 -16.55
C PHE A 621 16.63 11.80 -16.06
N TYR A 622 16.47 12.93 -15.39
CA TYR A 622 15.22 13.34 -14.77
C TYR A 622 14.90 14.80 -15.08
N LYS A 623 13.61 15.09 -15.30
CA LYS A 623 13.08 16.44 -15.41
C LYS A 623 12.26 16.77 -14.16
N VAL A 624 12.60 17.89 -13.51
CA VAL A 624 11.65 18.66 -12.67
C VAL A 624 10.62 19.29 -13.61
N VAL A 625 9.35 18.95 -13.42
CA VAL A 625 8.25 19.36 -14.30
C VAL A 625 7.65 20.68 -13.83
N GLU A 626 7.20 20.70 -12.58
CA GLU A 626 6.45 21.80 -11.95
C GLU A 626 6.51 21.66 -10.42
N SER A 627 6.27 22.76 -9.69
CA SER A 627 6.27 22.82 -8.22
C SER A 627 5.07 23.63 -7.72
N CYS A 628 4.46 23.19 -6.63
CA CYS A 628 3.37 23.89 -5.95
C CYS A 628 3.70 24.06 -4.46
N ALA A 629 2.98 24.95 -3.77
CA ALA A 629 3.10 25.14 -2.33
C ALA A 629 1.96 24.42 -1.59
N ALA A 630 2.30 23.65 -0.55
CA ALA A 630 1.33 23.01 0.34
C ALA A 630 0.76 24.03 1.33
N SER A 631 -0.05 24.94 0.78
CA SER A 631 -0.60 26.15 1.42
C SER A 631 -1.94 26.49 0.78
N THR A 632 -2.87 27.03 1.58
CA THR A 632 -4.19 27.48 1.09
C THR A 632 -4.15 28.79 0.30
N ARG A 633 -2.96 29.38 0.11
CA ARG A 633 -2.74 30.63 -0.63
C ARG A 633 -1.50 30.56 -1.50
N GLN A 634 -1.49 31.34 -2.59
CA GLN A 634 -0.30 31.54 -3.42
C GLN A 634 0.88 31.96 -2.54
N THR A 635 2.02 31.31 -2.75
CA THR A 635 3.23 31.47 -1.94
C THR A 635 4.32 32.07 -2.80
N SER A 636 4.81 33.26 -2.43
CA SER A 636 5.90 33.94 -3.14
C SER A 636 7.25 33.52 -2.56
N LEU A 637 8.07 32.88 -3.37
CA LEU A 637 9.46 32.56 -3.05
C LEU A 637 10.41 33.54 -3.75
N CYS A 638 11.46 33.95 -3.03
CA CYS A 638 12.52 34.81 -3.54
C CYS A 638 12.06 36.10 -4.25
N GLY A 639 10.88 36.62 -3.89
CA GLY A 639 10.30 37.87 -4.40
C GLY A 639 9.83 37.84 -5.87
N GLY A 640 9.97 36.72 -6.58
CA GLY A 640 9.67 36.64 -8.02
C GLY A 640 9.15 35.28 -8.51
N VAL A 641 9.19 34.23 -7.69
CA VAL A 641 8.64 32.91 -8.01
C VAL A 641 7.32 32.75 -7.25
N ILE A 642 6.19 32.93 -7.95
CA ILE A 642 4.85 32.71 -7.38
C ILE A 642 4.49 31.24 -7.59
N LEU A 643 4.33 30.49 -6.50
CA LEU A 643 3.82 29.13 -6.50
C LEU A 643 2.33 29.11 -6.15
N GLU A 644 1.55 28.32 -6.88
CA GLU A 644 0.13 28.11 -6.59
C GLU A 644 -0.09 27.07 -5.46
N PRO A 645 -1.25 27.13 -4.77
CA PRO A 645 -1.71 26.07 -3.88
C PRO A 645 -1.69 24.71 -4.57
N CYS A 646 -1.07 23.70 -3.94
CA CYS A 646 -1.10 22.32 -4.43
C CYS A 646 -2.53 21.78 -4.61
N GLU A 647 -3.45 22.17 -3.72
CA GLU A 647 -4.89 21.90 -3.79
C GLU A 647 -5.57 22.44 -5.07
N GLY A 648 -4.98 23.46 -5.72
CA GLY A 648 -5.49 24.05 -6.96
C GLY A 648 -5.02 23.33 -8.23
N THR A 649 -4.07 22.38 -8.12
CA THR A 649 -3.49 21.69 -9.27
C THR A 649 -4.34 20.50 -9.73
N VAL A 650 -4.01 19.93 -10.89
CA VAL A 650 -4.58 18.67 -11.41
C VAL A 650 -3.64 17.46 -11.27
N TRP A 651 -2.51 17.63 -10.57
CA TRP A 651 -1.46 16.60 -10.48
C TRP A 651 -0.95 16.34 -9.06
N SER A 652 -1.11 17.27 -8.12
CA SER A 652 -0.59 17.11 -6.75
C SER A 652 -1.27 15.96 -5.99
N SER A 653 -0.57 15.33 -5.05
CA SER A 653 -1.19 14.41 -4.07
C SER A 653 -2.17 15.14 -3.14
N LEU A 654 -2.04 16.46 -3.01
CA LEU A 654 -2.92 17.34 -2.24
C LEU A 654 -4.08 17.91 -3.09
N ALA A 655 -4.15 17.59 -4.39
CA ALA A 655 -5.27 17.97 -5.23
C ALA A 655 -6.55 17.19 -4.81
N PRO A 656 -7.75 17.78 -4.89
CA PRO A 656 -8.99 17.07 -4.55
C PRO A 656 -9.16 15.78 -5.36
N ASP A 657 -9.27 14.64 -4.68
CA ASP A 657 -9.61 13.34 -5.28
C ASP A 657 -10.90 12.76 -4.70
N PRO A 658 -12.08 13.24 -5.13
CA PRO A 658 -13.34 12.94 -4.44
C PRO A 658 -13.81 11.48 -4.59
N LYS A 659 -13.09 10.63 -5.34
CA LYS A 659 -13.37 9.18 -5.44
C LYS A 659 -12.74 8.37 -4.30
N SER A 660 -11.69 8.89 -3.66
CA SER A 660 -10.97 8.25 -2.55
C SER A 660 -11.25 8.90 -1.19
N GLN A 661 -11.89 10.08 -1.19
CA GLN A 661 -12.32 10.77 0.04
C GLN A 661 -13.48 10.05 0.73
N ILE A 662 -13.33 9.78 2.02
CA ILE A 662 -14.40 9.29 2.90
C ILE A 662 -15.29 10.48 3.30
N CYS A 663 -16.59 10.37 3.05
CA CYS A 663 -17.59 11.41 3.32
C CYS A 663 -18.64 10.94 4.35
N THR A 664 -19.59 11.82 4.69
CA THR A 664 -20.67 11.52 5.64
C THR A 664 -21.48 10.28 5.22
N VAL A 665 -21.99 9.54 6.22
CA VAL A 665 -22.94 8.46 5.96
C VAL A 665 -24.33 9.04 5.73
N ASN A 666 -24.93 8.69 4.61
CA ASN A 666 -26.27 9.04 4.21
C ASN A 666 -27.31 8.30 5.08
N ASN A 667 -27.92 8.99 6.05
CA ASN A 667 -28.86 8.41 7.02
C ASN A 667 -30.05 7.64 6.41
N ILE A 668 -30.40 7.87 5.15
CA ILE A 668 -31.54 7.20 4.47
C ILE A 668 -31.10 5.89 3.81
N THR A 669 -29.89 5.84 3.24
CA THR A 669 -29.40 4.70 2.45
C THR A 669 -28.37 3.84 3.17
N GLY A 670 -27.74 4.34 4.24
CA GLY A 670 -26.66 3.66 4.97
C GLY A 670 -25.35 3.52 4.18
N ARG A 671 -25.17 4.30 3.10
CA ARG A 671 -23.94 4.41 2.32
C ARG A 671 -23.22 5.71 2.64
N MET A 672 -21.92 5.83 2.35
CA MET A 672 -21.29 7.14 2.21
C MET A 672 -22.01 7.95 1.12
N ASP A 673 -22.27 9.23 1.38
CA ASP A 673 -22.62 10.17 0.33
C ASP A 673 -21.44 10.26 -0.64
N ARG A 674 -21.64 9.89 -1.91
CA ARG A 674 -20.71 10.32 -2.97
C ARG A 674 -20.69 11.86 -2.92
N PRO A 675 -19.52 12.53 -2.99
CA PRO A 675 -19.44 13.98 -2.85
C PRO A 675 -20.22 14.70 -3.97
N TYR A 676 -21.47 15.06 -3.64
CA TYR A 676 -22.40 15.70 -4.54
C TYR A 676 -22.22 17.22 -4.50
N VAL A 677 -22.20 17.81 -5.68
CA VAL A 677 -22.01 19.23 -5.93
C VAL A 677 -23.16 20.06 -5.34
N ILE A 678 -22.92 20.74 -4.20
CA ILE A 678 -23.81 21.78 -3.67
C ILE A 678 -23.65 23.07 -4.50
N SER A 679 -24.02 23.03 -5.79
CA SER A 679 -24.07 24.21 -6.67
C SER A 679 -24.78 23.99 -8.03
N GLN A 680 -25.93 23.29 -8.07
CA GLN A 680 -26.76 23.33 -9.30
C GLN A 680 -28.29 23.24 -9.15
N PHE A 681 -28.85 23.47 -7.95
CA PHE A 681 -30.30 23.62 -7.72
C PHE A 681 -30.71 25.04 -7.26
N LEU A 682 -30.08 26.08 -7.84
CA LEU A 682 -30.51 27.48 -7.67
C LEU A 682 -30.49 28.26 -9.00
N SER A 683 -31.33 27.85 -9.96
CA SER A 683 -31.98 28.77 -10.92
C SER A 683 -32.94 28.04 -11.87
N VAL A 684 -34.25 28.24 -11.66
CA VAL A 684 -35.32 28.62 -12.62
C VAL A 684 -36.49 29.11 -11.72
N GLY A 685 -37.35 30.00 -12.22
CA GLY A 685 -38.35 30.73 -11.42
C GLY A 685 -39.41 29.87 -10.69
N THR A 686 -40.27 30.45 -9.85
CA THR A 686 -40.73 31.85 -9.86
C THR A 686 -41.06 32.42 -8.47
N THR A 687 -40.79 33.72 -8.28
CA THR A 687 -41.47 34.68 -7.37
C THR A 687 -42.32 34.12 -6.22
N ASP A 688 -41.80 34.10 -4.99
CA ASP A 688 -41.92 35.29 -4.12
C ASP A 688 -41.11 35.18 -2.80
N LYS A 689 -40.93 36.34 -2.14
CA LYS A 689 -40.26 36.57 -0.84
C LYS A 689 -38.72 36.44 -0.85
N MET A 690 -38.06 37.60 -0.80
CA MET A 690 -36.64 37.74 -0.46
C MET A 690 -36.38 37.43 1.02
N TYR A 691 -35.22 36.84 1.32
CA TYR A 691 -34.34 37.35 2.38
C TYR A 691 -32.89 37.26 1.90
N ALA A 692 -32.12 38.30 2.16
CA ALA A 692 -30.71 38.40 1.76
C ALA A 692 -29.81 38.34 2.99
N LEU A 693 -28.58 37.84 2.81
CA LEU A 693 -27.52 37.87 3.83
C LEU A 693 -26.22 38.37 3.20
N ALA A 694 -25.88 39.62 3.51
CA ALA A 694 -24.52 40.15 3.48
C ALA A 694 -24.10 40.40 4.94
N GLY A 695 -22.84 40.11 5.28
CA GLY A 695 -22.36 40.17 6.67
C GLY A 695 -21.55 41.43 7.01
N VAL A 696 -21.16 41.54 8.29
CA VAL A 696 -20.04 42.34 8.87
C VAL A 696 -19.95 42.00 10.40
N VAL A 697 -18.90 42.43 11.12
CA VAL A 697 -18.60 42.10 12.55
C VAL A 697 -18.54 43.40 13.42
N PHE A 698 -18.29 43.47 14.74
CA PHE A 698 -17.16 42.92 15.54
C PHE A 698 -17.33 43.16 17.08
N VAL A 699 -16.94 42.17 17.93
CA VAL A 699 -16.58 42.25 19.39
C VAL A 699 -17.64 42.77 20.41
N VAL A 700 -17.93 42.07 21.53
CA VAL A 700 -17.47 42.32 22.94
C VAL A 700 -18.27 41.36 23.89
N GLY A 701 -17.68 40.85 25.00
CA GLY A 701 -18.06 39.56 25.65
C GLY A 701 -18.68 39.52 27.09
N ASP A 702 -17.95 38.86 28.00
CA ASP A 702 -18.24 38.03 29.22
C ASP A 702 -19.19 38.61 30.32
N ASP A 703 -19.74 37.87 31.31
CA ASP A 703 -19.12 37.45 32.61
C ASP A 703 -19.92 36.31 33.37
N HIS A 704 -19.80 36.17 34.71
CA HIS A 704 -20.24 35.07 35.62
C HIS A 704 -21.27 35.49 36.73
N TYR A 705 -21.98 34.66 37.53
CA TYR A 705 -21.97 33.20 37.84
C TYR A 705 -23.31 32.66 38.49
N ILE A 706 -23.51 31.32 38.45
CA ILE A 706 -24.43 30.38 39.17
C ILE A 706 -26.00 30.37 39.10
N ASP A 707 -26.48 29.16 38.80
CA ASP A 707 -27.73 28.42 39.16
C ASP A 707 -29.15 28.87 38.71
N GLY A 708 -30.03 27.88 38.49
CA GLY A 708 -31.47 28.04 38.30
C GLY A 708 -32.01 27.72 36.89
N GLN A 709 -32.77 26.64 36.77
CA GLN A 709 -33.45 26.15 35.56
C GLN A 709 -34.29 27.18 34.74
N VAL A 710 -34.30 26.96 33.41
CA VAL A 710 -35.41 27.17 32.42
C VAL A 710 -35.51 28.47 31.57
N ARG A 711 -35.62 28.23 30.25
CA ARG A 711 -36.10 29.07 29.12
C ARG A 711 -35.33 30.33 28.71
N LEU A 712 -34.97 30.36 27.42
CA LEU A 712 -34.59 31.56 26.68
C LEU A 712 -35.81 32.48 26.43
N VAL A 713 -35.67 33.75 26.79
CA VAL A 713 -36.35 34.90 26.18
C VAL A 713 -35.25 35.92 25.82
N LYS A 714 -35.51 36.81 24.87
CA LYS A 714 -34.53 37.58 24.09
C LYS A 714 -34.46 39.04 24.55
N ASP A 715 -33.26 39.60 24.77
CA ASP A 715 -32.76 40.88 24.19
C ASP A 715 -31.44 41.41 24.84
N ASP A 716 -30.46 41.77 23.99
CA ASP A 716 -29.32 42.71 24.17
C ASP A 716 -28.19 42.46 25.24
N PRO A 717 -27.00 43.14 25.14
CA PRO A 717 -25.70 42.51 25.44
C PRO A 717 -24.74 43.30 26.40
N TYR A 718 -23.43 42.95 26.34
CA TYR A 718 -22.23 43.53 27.00
C TYR A 718 -21.85 43.06 28.42
N ILE A 719 -20.66 42.44 28.58
CA ILE A 719 -19.48 42.95 29.34
C ILE A 719 -18.19 42.46 28.62
N THR A 720 -17.05 42.03 29.18
CA THR A 720 -15.83 41.65 28.41
C THR A 720 -14.81 40.80 29.18
N GLY A 721 -14.20 39.78 28.54
CA GLY A 721 -13.09 39.01 29.11
C GLY A 721 -12.35 38.08 28.13
N GLN A 722 -11.30 37.44 28.66
CA GLN A 722 -10.50 36.38 28.04
C GLN A 722 -9.71 35.67 29.15
N VAL A 723 -9.75 34.32 29.22
CA VAL A 723 -9.05 33.55 30.27
C VAL A 723 -8.13 32.50 29.66
N THR A 724 -6.90 32.46 30.16
CA THR A 724 -5.87 31.44 29.83
C THR A 724 -5.85 30.38 30.92
N ILE A 725 -5.64 29.11 30.56
CA ILE A 725 -5.41 28.02 31.53
C ILE A 725 -4.09 27.31 31.19
N GLU A 726 -3.16 27.31 32.13
CA GLU A 726 -2.00 26.41 32.14
C GLU A 726 -2.40 25.09 32.83
N SER A 727 -1.76 23.98 32.45
CA SER A 727 -1.90 22.70 33.15
C SER A 727 -0.53 22.08 33.45
N THR A 728 -0.23 21.94 34.74
CA THR A 728 0.96 21.24 35.23
C THR A 728 0.60 19.79 35.57
N ILE A 729 1.25 18.82 34.94
CA ILE A 729 1.14 17.40 35.30
C ILE A 729 2.33 17.04 36.19
N SER A 730 2.06 16.40 37.33
CA SER A 730 3.09 15.84 38.21
C SER A 730 3.00 14.31 38.24
N CYS A 731 4.16 13.65 38.24
CA CYS A 731 4.25 12.18 38.30
C CYS A 731 5.21 11.76 39.42
N THR A 732 4.71 11.00 40.39
CA THR A 732 5.50 10.47 41.52
C THR A 732 5.81 8.99 41.30
N CYS A 733 7.08 8.68 41.01
CA CYS A 733 7.57 7.30 40.97
C CYS A 733 7.89 6.81 42.39
N VAL A 734 7.31 5.67 42.78
CA VAL A 734 7.72 4.94 43.99
C VAL A 734 8.57 3.74 43.58
N MET A 735 9.85 3.75 43.97
CA MET A 735 10.74 2.59 43.82
C MET A 735 11.06 1.99 45.18
N GLY A 736 10.84 0.68 45.32
CA GLY A 736 11.22 -0.10 46.50
C GLY A 736 11.32 -1.60 46.14
N PRO A 737 12.37 -2.32 46.55
CA PRO A 737 12.52 -3.74 46.27
C PRO A 737 11.75 -4.59 47.29
N MET A 738 11.08 -5.65 46.83
CA MET A 738 10.56 -6.72 47.70
C MET A 738 10.80 -8.12 47.09
N PRO A 739 10.81 -9.18 47.93
CA PRO A 739 11.49 -10.43 47.58
C PRO A 739 10.62 -11.45 46.83
N LEU A 740 11.27 -12.51 46.35
CA LEU A 740 10.62 -13.70 45.81
C LEU A 740 9.95 -14.51 46.93
N GLY A 741 8.65 -14.82 46.79
CA GLY A 741 8.04 -15.98 47.47
C GLY A 741 6.84 -15.73 48.40
N SER A 742 5.74 -15.15 47.91
CA SER A 742 4.40 -15.33 48.50
C SER A 742 3.28 -15.06 47.49
N GLU A 743 2.14 -15.72 47.65
CA GLU A 743 0.88 -15.38 46.98
C GLU A 743 0.12 -14.31 47.79
N PRO A 744 -0.54 -13.33 47.15
CA PRO A 744 -1.47 -12.41 47.82
C PRO A 744 -2.95 -12.70 47.47
N ASP A 745 -3.81 -12.72 48.50
CA ASP A 745 -5.26 -12.91 48.39
C ASP A 745 -6.00 -11.78 47.65
N LEU A 746 -7.16 -12.14 47.07
CA LEU A 746 -8.15 -11.18 46.57
C LEU A 746 -8.87 -10.49 47.74
N THR A 747 -8.54 -9.22 48.01
CA THR A 747 -9.30 -8.37 48.92
C THR A 747 -9.78 -7.08 48.25
N THR A 748 -11.09 -6.90 48.21
CA THR A 748 -11.75 -5.72 47.64
C THR A 748 -11.68 -4.55 48.61
N THR A 749 -11.10 -3.41 48.21
CA THR A 749 -11.12 -2.17 49.01
C THR A 749 -11.88 -1.09 48.26
N VAL A 750 -12.93 -0.54 48.88
CA VAL A 750 -13.73 0.58 48.35
C VAL A 750 -13.37 1.85 49.12
N TRP A 751 -13.10 2.93 48.40
CA TRP A 751 -12.92 4.26 48.96
C TRP A 751 -14.07 5.18 48.52
N ARG A 752 -14.56 6.01 49.44
CA ARG A 752 -15.47 7.13 49.16
C ARG A 752 -14.77 8.44 49.52
N LEU A 753 -15.06 9.50 48.78
CA LEU A 753 -14.76 10.88 49.16
C LEU A 753 -16.06 11.62 49.52
N PRO A 754 -16.00 12.77 50.22
CA PRO A 754 -17.14 13.31 50.96
C PRO A 754 -18.11 14.14 50.11
N GLN A 755 -19.33 14.30 50.61
CA GLN A 755 -20.27 15.31 50.12
C GLN A 755 -19.81 16.73 50.50
N ALA A 756 -20.12 17.69 49.65
CA ALA A 756 -20.23 19.10 50.01
C ALA A 756 -21.55 19.67 49.49
N GLN A 757 -22.23 20.41 50.36
CA GLN A 757 -23.33 21.34 50.09
C GLN A 757 -23.18 22.48 51.12
N PRO A 758 -23.75 23.67 50.87
CA PRO A 758 -24.48 24.08 49.66
C PRO A 758 -23.55 24.76 48.63
#